data_AF-A0A836IN34-F1
#
_entry.id   AF-A0A836IN34-F1
#
_cell.length_a   1.000
_cell.length_b   1.000
_cell.length_c   1.000
_cell.angle_alpha   90.00
_cell.angle_beta   90.00
_cell.angle_gamma   90.00
#
_symmetry.space_group_name_H-M   'P 1'
#
loop_
_entity.id
_entity.type
_entity.pdbx_description
1 polymer ?
#
loop_
_entity_poly.entity_id
_entity_poly.type
_entity_poly.pdbx_seq_one_letter_code
_entity_poly.pdbx_strand_id
1 'polypeptide(L)'
;MQFQNLKALSNACKDEPHQRWCCPANDAWHGAVHADSEAGVSDAQIADVEVALEGMLSDASAPCREMLQCVLRHANVTNNTNFAEFPGPMCTPLCKKDASRLRQRAYTITEKSDGIRVVVVSMWRPRFPAWRAQSTGNAGAASVNLSHLTSVLALERARRALRRSASAGEDAGARVSLALGGRCCTLESSSNVKACESECFTLTVAAAADGTSPSEVVVLHRHLRGRHFAYAVDRLLNAAYLFMDDHTTLQYHTFVLDAELISVHPSATASHGVSRLVLGAFDVFAYAAATDGVSVNLSNHTMAERYSVLKAVVRTCALPSNTDECGHVSWYAKDMWALSDIGACLAKLRYCAESRCFLYDGPYGPTENDGLIFTPDDFPVAVGSSSVQLKWKWRHLLSIDWLVLASDKQPDMYTVSLFFVKKNYGHREDVAGHWRLRKPMHILNPHGFEMPVDTAVVAECAYDQAAHRWYIQRLRPDKLGANSIITAISVYESLVENISLSHLLELLDVKAVGAKAQADALEATARTHVGAAAACEWLSNILDAAEAEKCVTAKLALRAIRESRGNAELYLNAYTNNTNKTVMYPLPFPLRKIRDCIGLGQHSSVSDDAPVSSLEEALYIQLANAGGCYAWSDYVVDASYDGDSGYWEIVHVNPRGNNKDAIFDNVIEHLDWLLRHRAVPEAAALLQRRRDAPLVVSRPTISEATQRTSKHYSAVAKELANAERSGLRRFNNWVKSVLLTSAAAAIRRVLKPPAKLHVLDLCCGRGGDLLKWQHIRPAFLFMTDAAVECVAEAAARYSTSEGQSVKVTNGKQKGFPAYFAVHDAFDAASGLREDLLKRGPFQLISCQFSMHYGCRSEEGMRYFVKAVADSLAPHGRFVGTTVSDKELLCRAKEHGAEFGNDVYGVRFGADAFAQLQSANFEPAELSFGVPYVTTVERSVQDMTEYVVPWGAFVALCAEHRLRLVLEDDFIHYHDQHKDTEAGKAMALEQRRKRDHNGDFVDSTLSPSERAAVGLYRLFEFEKTVAKQRRC
;
A
#
# COMPACT_ATOMS: atom_id res chain seq x y z
N MET A 1 33.59 -2.05 12.83
CA MET A 1 32.79 -3.26 12.52
C MET A 1 31.39 -2.78 12.16
N GLN A 2 30.82 -3.18 11.01
CA GLN A 2 29.41 -2.91 10.74
C GLN A 2 28.57 -4.08 11.29
N PHE A 3 27.84 -3.85 12.38
CA PHE A 3 26.91 -4.84 12.91
C PHE A 3 25.64 -4.85 12.07
N GLN A 4 25.23 -6.02 11.57
CA GLN A 4 24.13 -6.15 10.61
C GLN A 4 22.76 -6.42 11.28
N ASN A 5 22.77 -6.92 12.52
CA ASN A 5 21.58 -7.24 13.31
C ASN A 5 21.93 -7.33 14.80
N LEU A 6 20.90 -7.36 15.66
CA LEU A 6 21.08 -7.40 17.12
C LEU A 6 21.72 -8.70 17.61
N LYS A 7 21.56 -9.81 16.88
CA LYS A 7 22.23 -11.08 17.19
C LYS A 7 23.75 -10.96 17.08
N ALA A 8 24.23 -10.37 15.98
CA ALA A 8 25.66 -10.14 15.76
C ALA A 8 26.22 -9.19 16.82
N LEU A 9 25.47 -8.14 17.17
CA LEU A 9 25.86 -7.21 18.22
C LEU A 9 25.96 -7.89 19.60
N SER A 10 24.96 -8.70 19.96
CA SER A 10 24.96 -9.46 21.22
C SER A 10 26.16 -10.41 21.36
N ASN A 11 26.76 -10.84 20.24
CA ASN A 11 27.90 -11.76 20.24
C ASN A 11 29.26 -11.05 20.28
N ALA A 12 29.32 -9.75 19.97
CA ALA A 12 30.57 -9.01 19.78
C ALA A 12 31.44 -8.86 21.06
N CYS A 13 30.83 -9.02 22.24
CA CYS A 13 31.50 -9.05 23.55
C CYS A 13 31.02 -10.23 24.39
N LYS A 14 30.79 -11.40 23.76
CA LYS A 14 30.20 -12.55 24.47
C LYS A 14 31.02 -12.97 25.70
N ASP A 15 32.34 -12.91 25.62
CA ASP A 15 33.23 -13.35 26.69
C ASP A 15 33.45 -12.31 27.80
N GLU A 16 32.93 -11.08 27.62
CA GLU A 16 33.04 -9.98 28.59
C GLU A 16 31.66 -9.42 28.99
N PRO A 17 30.96 -10.06 29.95
CA PRO A 17 29.58 -9.70 30.30
C PRO A 17 29.36 -8.25 30.76
N HIS A 18 30.38 -7.60 31.31
CA HIS A 18 30.31 -6.19 31.73
C HIS A 18 30.50 -5.19 30.58
N GLN A 19 30.82 -5.68 29.38
CA GLN A 19 31.03 -4.89 28.18
C GLN A 19 29.97 -5.14 27.10
N ARG A 20 29.02 -6.05 27.32
CA ARG A 20 27.93 -6.35 26.37
C ARG A 20 26.92 -5.21 26.32
N TRP A 21 26.61 -4.73 25.12
CA TRP A 21 25.52 -3.76 24.91
C TRP A 21 24.13 -4.33 25.11
N CYS A 22 23.90 -5.56 24.64
CA CYS A 22 22.61 -6.22 24.72
C CYS A 22 22.71 -7.75 24.80
N CYS A 23 21.63 -8.41 25.21
CA CYS A 23 21.50 -9.87 25.15
C CYS A 23 20.04 -10.30 24.88
N PRO A 24 19.80 -11.49 24.30
CA PRO A 24 18.44 -11.97 24.05
C PRO A 24 17.71 -12.29 25.36
N ALA A 25 16.52 -11.70 25.57
CA ALA A 25 15.71 -11.94 26.76
C ALA A 25 14.95 -13.28 26.69
N ASN A 26 14.83 -13.98 27.83
CA ASN A 26 14.15 -15.28 27.95
C ASN A 26 12.88 -15.22 28.83
N ASP A 27 12.10 -16.31 28.84
CA ASP A 27 10.85 -16.39 29.64
C ASP A 27 11.12 -16.32 31.14
N ALA A 28 12.25 -16.87 31.60
CA ALA A 28 12.67 -16.78 33.00
C ALA A 28 12.88 -15.32 33.42
N TRP A 29 13.46 -14.49 32.54
CA TRP A 29 13.63 -13.06 32.74
C TRP A 29 12.29 -12.33 32.78
N HIS A 30 11.40 -12.64 31.84
CA HIS A 30 10.04 -12.08 31.83
C HIS A 30 9.31 -12.39 33.14
N GLY A 31 9.34 -13.65 33.60
CA GLY A 31 8.72 -14.06 34.86
C GLY A 31 9.37 -13.41 36.09
N ALA A 32 10.70 -13.29 36.13
CA ALA A 32 11.40 -12.76 37.29
C ALA A 32 11.28 -11.24 37.43
N VAL A 33 11.22 -10.50 36.32
CA VAL A 33 11.22 -9.02 36.32
C VAL A 33 9.83 -8.43 36.10
N HIS A 34 9.03 -9.03 35.21
CA HIS A 34 7.77 -8.44 34.74
C HIS A 34 6.51 -9.14 35.21
N ALA A 35 6.59 -10.28 35.92
CA ALA A 35 5.39 -10.90 36.49
C ALA A 35 4.70 -9.96 37.49
N ASP A 36 3.35 -9.95 37.44
CA ASP A 36 2.45 -9.05 38.15
C ASP A 36 2.74 -8.98 39.65
N SER A 37 3.48 -7.95 40.06
CA SER A 37 3.44 -7.46 41.42
C SER A 37 3.79 -5.96 41.43
N GLU A 38 2.90 -5.13 41.96
CA GLU A 38 3.21 -3.74 42.30
C GLU A 38 4.23 -3.64 43.46
N ALA A 39 4.53 -4.77 44.10
CA ALA A 39 5.55 -4.90 45.12
C ALA A 39 6.97 -4.86 44.52
N GLY A 40 7.92 -4.30 45.27
CA GLY A 40 9.33 -4.28 44.85
C GLY A 40 9.94 -5.67 44.77
N VAL A 41 11.01 -5.79 43.98
CA VAL A 41 11.71 -7.08 43.82
C VAL A 41 12.32 -7.49 45.16
N SER A 42 11.80 -8.57 45.74
CA SER A 42 12.30 -9.14 47.01
C SER A 42 13.72 -9.71 46.86
N ASP A 43 14.44 -9.89 47.97
CA ASP A 43 15.77 -10.52 47.96
C ASP A 43 15.75 -11.94 47.34
N ALA A 44 14.61 -12.65 47.44
CA ALA A 44 14.38 -13.94 46.80
C ALA A 44 14.22 -13.80 45.29
N GLN A 45 13.37 -12.88 44.81
CA GLN A 45 13.20 -12.62 43.39
C GLN A 45 14.48 -12.11 42.71
N ILE A 46 15.35 -11.38 43.43
CA ILE A 46 16.67 -11.00 42.90
C ILE A 46 17.54 -12.23 42.59
N ALA A 47 17.36 -13.35 43.31
CA ALA A 47 18.04 -14.60 42.95
C ALA A 47 17.55 -15.12 41.60
N ASP A 48 16.24 -15.09 41.38
CA ASP A 48 15.64 -15.55 40.12
C ASP A 48 16.04 -14.65 38.94
N VAL A 49 16.10 -13.32 39.16
CA VAL A 49 16.59 -12.35 38.17
C VAL A 49 18.05 -12.62 37.80
N GLU A 50 18.90 -12.95 38.78
CA GLU A 50 20.30 -13.31 38.55
C GLU A 50 20.44 -14.59 37.72
N VAL A 51 19.72 -15.65 38.10
CA VAL A 51 19.72 -16.92 37.35
C VAL A 51 19.21 -16.72 35.93
N ALA A 52 18.15 -15.92 35.75
CA ALA A 52 17.62 -15.58 34.45
C ALA A 52 18.66 -14.85 33.57
N LEU A 53 19.37 -13.85 34.12
CA LEU A 53 20.42 -13.13 33.38
C LEU A 53 21.59 -14.04 33.03
N GLU A 54 22.04 -14.90 33.95
CA GLU A 54 23.11 -15.87 33.66
C GLU A 54 22.73 -16.83 32.54
N GLY A 55 21.48 -17.28 32.50
CA GLY A 55 20.93 -18.07 31.40
C GLY A 55 20.94 -17.32 30.06
N MET A 56 20.58 -16.03 30.06
CA MET A 56 20.65 -15.15 28.89
C MET A 56 22.09 -14.89 28.41
N LEU A 57 23.05 -14.79 29.33
CA LEU A 57 24.44 -14.53 28.99
C LEU A 57 25.18 -15.77 28.49
N SER A 58 24.86 -16.95 29.01
CA SER A 58 25.50 -18.23 28.66
C SER A 58 24.93 -18.90 27.40
N ASP A 59 23.86 -18.36 26.81
CA ASP A 59 23.04 -19.00 25.77
C ASP A 59 22.52 -20.40 26.17
N ALA A 60 22.47 -20.70 27.48
CA ALA A 60 22.01 -22.00 27.99
C ALA A 60 20.48 -22.18 27.89
N SER A 61 19.74 -21.08 27.76
CA SER A 61 18.29 -21.07 27.55
C SER A 61 17.95 -20.79 26.08
N ALA A 62 17.03 -21.56 25.49
CA ALA A 62 16.57 -21.33 24.12
C ALA A 62 15.93 -19.92 23.97
N PRO A 63 16.16 -19.22 22.85
CA PRO A 63 15.52 -17.93 22.58
C PRO A 63 13.99 -18.06 22.56
N CYS A 64 13.36 -17.02 23.10
CA CYS A 64 12.08 -17.13 23.80
C CYS A 64 10.91 -16.52 23.01
N ARG A 65 9.77 -17.24 22.97
CA ARG A 65 8.57 -16.82 22.22
C ARG A 65 7.66 -15.87 23.01
N GLU A 66 7.50 -16.02 24.32
CA GLU A 66 6.55 -15.20 25.08
C GLU A 66 7.08 -13.79 25.34
N MET A 67 8.36 -13.65 25.69
CA MET A 67 8.97 -12.32 25.85
C MET A 67 8.94 -11.51 24.55
N LEU A 68 9.27 -12.14 23.41
CA LEU A 68 9.16 -11.49 22.11
C LEU A 68 7.70 -11.07 21.82
N GLN A 69 6.73 -11.93 22.10
CA GLN A 69 5.30 -11.57 21.97
C GLN A 69 4.90 -10.43 22.92
N CYS A 70 5.42 -10.39 24.14
CA CYS A 70 5.17 -9.31 25.09
C CYS A 70 5.66 -7.97 24.56
N VAL A 71 6.90 -7.92 24.07
CA VAL A 71 7.49 -6.72 23.46
C VAL A 71 6.73 -6.31 22.20
N LEU A 72 6.37 -7.26 21.33
CA LEU A 72 5.62 -6.97 20.11
C LEU A 72 4.19 -6.47 20.38
N ARG A 73 3.54 -6.92 21.47
CA ARG A 73 2.24 -6.39 21.91
C ARG A 73 2.33 -4.91 22.30
N HIS A 74 3.38 -4.52 23.01
CA HIS A 74 3.60 -3.12 23.35
C HIS A 74 4.01 -2.29 22.12
N ALA A 75 4.87 -2.85 21.26
CA ALA A 75 5.35 -2.17 20.06
C ALA A 75 4.24 -1.92 19.03
N ASN A 76 3.24 -2.80 18.96
CA ASN A 76 2.18 -2.73 17.99
C ASN A 76 1.06 -1.80 18.42
N VAL A 77 1.15 -0.55 17.98
CA VAL A 77 0.16 0.51 18.25
C VAL A 77 -0.96 0.58 17.21
N THR A 78 -0.98 -0.36 16.26
CA THR A 78 -1.92 -0.36 15.13
C THR A 78 -3.03 -1.40 15.33
N ASN A 79 -4.06 -1.36 14.48
CA ASN A 79 -5.11 -2.39 14.46
C ASN A 79 -4.64 -3.73 13.84
N ASN A 80 -3.40 -3.84 13.37
CA ASN A 80 -2.86 -5.09 12.84
C ASN A 80 -2.70 -6.09 13.99
N THR A 81 -3.14 -7.33 13.85
CA THR A 81 -2.95 -8.38 14.88
C THR A 81 -1.82 -9.36 14.53
N ASN A 82 -1.15 -9.14 13.40
CA ASN A 82 -0.07 -9.98 12.91
C ASN A 82 1.30 -9.55 13.47
N PHE A 83 1.72 -10.20 14.55
CA PHE A 83 3.04 -9.97 15.17
C PHE A 83 4.22 -10.57 14.38
N ALA A 84 4.00 -11.16 13.21
CA ALA A 84 5.08 -11.64 12.33
C ALA A 84 5.66 -10.53 11.44
N GLU A 85 5.12 -9.31 11.51
CA GLU A 85 5.57 -8.16 10.73
C GLU A 85 6.24 -7.12 11.62
N PHE A 86 7.24 -6.43 11.07
CA PHE A 86 7.97 -5.41 11.81
C PHE A 86 7.02 -4.23 12.15
N PRO A 87 6.93 -3.78 13.40
CA PRO A 87 5.87 -2.87 13.86
C PRO A 87 5.97 -1.41 13.36
N GLY A 88 6.98 -1.08 12.54
CA GLY A 88 7.16 0.25 11.95
C GLY A 88 7.02 0.27 10.41
N PRO A 89 6.74 1.44 9.81
CA PRO A 89 6.52 1.57 8.37
C PRO A 89 7.82 1.44 7.57
N MET A 90 7.77 0.84 6.39
CA MET A 90 8.93 0.63 5.52
C MET A 90 8.91 1.62 4.35
N CYS A 91 9.99 2.38 4.18
CA CYS A 91 10.06 3.42 3.14
C CYS A 91 10.24 2.82 1.73
N THR A 92 9.54 3.42 0.77
CA THR A 92 9.66 3.11 -0.67
C THR A 92 10.75 3.98 -1.32
N PRO A 93 11.51 3.49 -2.31
CA PRO A 93 12.45 4.33 -3.05
C PRO A 93 11.76 5.56 -3.67
N LEU A 94 12.37 6.73 -3.53
CA LEU A 94 11.93 7.97 -4.16
C LEU A 94 12.10 7.87 -5.68
N CYS A 95 11.04 8.23 -6.41
CA CYS A 95 11.03 8.31 -7.87
C CYS A 95 10.72 9.76 -8.32
N LYS A 96 11.06 10.13 -9.56
CA LYS A 96 10.81 11.46 -10.15
C LYS A 96 9.34 11.82 -10.15
N LYS A 97 8.46 10.84 -10.34
CA LYS A 97 7.00 11.03 -10.25
C LYS A 97 6.52 11.51 -8.88
N ASP A 98 7.28 11.26 -7.81
CA ASP A 98 6.94 11.70 -6.45
C ASP A 98 7.25 13.19 -6.23
N ALA A 99 7.98 13.86 -7.14
CA ALA A 99 8.35 15.26 -7.02
C ALA A 99 7.13 16.19 -6.87
N SER A 100 6.05 15.95 -7.62
CA SER A 100 4.82 16.73 -7.50
C SER A 100 4.22 16.62 -6.10
N ARG A 101 4.18 15.41 -5.54
CA ARG A 101 3.69 15.14 -4.19
C ARG A 101 4.56 15.82 -3.13
N LEU A 102 5.89 15.76 -3.26
CA LEU A 102 6.83 16.40 -2.35
C LEU A 102 6.72 17.93 -2.37
N ARG A 103 6.35 18.53 -3.51
CA ARG A 103 6.08 19.98 -3.63
C ARG A 103 4.73 20.40 -3.06
N GLN A 104 3.70 19.55 -3.17
CA GLN A 104 2.32 19.89 -2.82
C GLN A 104 1.95 19.60 -1.36
N ARG A 105 2.71 18.77 -0.65
CA ARG A 105 2.42 18.37 0.73
C ARG A 105 3.60 18.68 1.64
N ALA A 106 3.32 18.86 2.93
CA ALA A 106 4.36 19.04 3.93
C ALA A 106 5.11 17.72 4.18
N TYR A 107 6.44 17.77 4.10
CA TYR A 107 7.35 16.66 4.40
C TYR A 107 8.44 17.12 5.37
N THR A 108 8.81 16.20 6.27
CA THR A 108 10.02 16.28 7.07
C THR A 108 11.11 15.40 6.46
N ILE A 109 12.35 15.85 6.59
CA ILE A 109 13.55 15.15 6.14
C ILE A 109 14.34 14.73 7.36
N THR A 110 14.89 13.53 7.33
CA THR A 110 15.94 13.12 8.25
C THR A 110 17.02 12.36 7.50
N GLU A 111 18.24 12.38 8.03
CA GLU A 111 19.34 11.62 7.45
C GLU A 111 19.09 10.12 7.63
N LYS A 112 19.45 9.32 6.62
CA LYS A 112 19.40 7.88 6.69
C LYS A 112 20.79 7.35 7.08
N SER A 113 20.94 6.77 8.26
CA SER A 113 22.23 6.18 8.64
C SER A 113 22.41 4.80 8.00
N ASP A 114 23.65 4.31 8.03
CA ASP A 114 23.94 2.89 7.90
C ASP A 114 23.96 2.25 9.30
N GLY A 115 22.83 1.70 9.73
CA GLY A 115 22.68 1.08 11.04
C GLY A 115 21.58 0.02 11.10
N ILE A 116 21.42 -0.57 12.29
CA ILE A 116 20.37 -1.56 12.54
C ILE A 116 19.09 -0.81 12.91
N ARG A 117 18.09 -0.85 12.04
CA ARG A 117 16.76 -0.34 12.38
C ARG A 117 16.11 -1.22 13.45
N VAL A 118 15.69 -0.60 14.54
CA VAL A 118 15.10 -1.28 15.70
C VAL A 118 13.85 -0.54 16.18
N VAL A 119 12.90 -1.31 16.73
CA VAL A 119 11.83 -0.74 17.56
C VAL A 119 12.18 -1.04 19.01
N VAL A 120 12.22 0.02 19.83
CA VAL A 120 12.60 -0.06 21.25
C VAL A 120 11.36 0.12 22.11
N VAL A 121 11.10 -0.85 22.98
CA VAL A 121 10.04 -0.83 23.98
C VAL A 121 10.69 -0.72 25.35
N SER A 122 10.39 0.36 26.08
CA SER A 122 10.85 0.53 27.45
C SER A 122 9.76 0.16 28.44
N MET A 123 10.08 -0.69 29.41
CA MET A 123 9.16 -1.15 30.45
C MET A 123 9.65 -0.76 31.83
N TRP A 124 8.77 -0.19 32.65
CA TRP A 124 9.10 0.30 33.99
C TRP A 124 8.93 -0.76 35.08
N ARG A 125 9.93 -0.86 35.96
CA ARG A 125 9.82 -1.54 37.25
C ARG A 125 9.97 -0.53 38.38
N PRO A 126 8.97 -0.32 39.25
CA PRO A 126 8.96 0.79 40.22
C PRO A 126 9.99 0.68 41.35
N ARG A 127 10.40 -0.54 41.71
CA ARG A 127 11.35 -0.80 42.80
C ARG A 127 12.34 -1.90 42.40
N PHE A 128 13.48 -1.50 41.86
CA PHE A 128 14.62 -2.33 41.48
C PHE A 128 15.91 -1.83 42.17
N PRO A 129 16.87 -2.72 42.49
CA PRO A 129 18.13 -2.29 43.11
C PRO A 129 18.93 -1.33 42.24
N ALA A 130 19.44 -0.27 42.85
CA ALA A 130 20.35 0.66 42.24
C ALA A 130 21.47 1.04 43.20
N TRP A 131 22.67 1.16 42.65
CA TRP A 131 23.88 1.44 43.40
C TRP A 131 24.47 2.76 42.94
N ARG A 132 24.84 3.62 43.90
CA ARG A 132 25.43 4.94 43.63
C ARG A 132 26.64 5.17 44.51
N ALA A 133 27.72 5.69 43.94
CA ALA A 133 28.85 6.16 44.73
C ALA A 133 28.51 7.46 45.47
N GLN A 134 28.99 7.60 46.70
CA GLN A 134 28.93 8.84 47.46
C GLN A 134 29.93 9.82 46.84
N SER A 135 29.42 10.91 46.29
CA SER A 135 30.24 11.91 45.60
C SER A 135 31.15 12.66 46.59
N THR A 136 32.36 12.17 46.79
CA THR A 136 33.52 13.00 47.18
C THR A 136 34.24 13.35 45.88
N GLY A 137 34.77 14.57 45.73
CA GLY A 137 35.35 15.08 44.48
C GLY A 137 36.62 14.38 43.97
N ASN A 138 36.77 13.07 44.19
CA ASN A 138 37.88 12.25 43.71
C ASN A 138 37.45 11.40 42.50
N ALA A 139 38.33 11.37 41.50
CA ALA A 139 38.06 10.99 40.13
C ALA A 139 37.81 9.49 39.83
N GLY A 140 37.71 8.60 40.81
CA GLY A 140 37.82 7.17 40.50
C GLY A 140 36.56 6.30 40.70
N ALA A 141 35.47 6.87 41.23
CA ALA A 141 34.11 6.37 40.93
C ALA A 141 33.78 6.42 39.42
N ALA A 142 34.61 7.10 38.62
CA ALA A 142 34.54 7.12 37.16
C ALA A 142 35.19 5.91 36.47
N SER A 143 35.68 4.90 37.23
CA SER A 143 36.43 3.76 36.65
C SER A 143 35.63 2.46 36.48
N VAL A 144 34.39 2.41 36.99
CA VAL A 144 33.53 1.21 36.94
C VAL A 144 32.07 1.64 36.73
N ASN A 145 31.43 1.08 35.70
CA ASN A 145 30.02 1.34 35.40
C ASN A 145 29.08 0.62 36.39
N LEU A 146 28.60 1.37 37.41
CA LEU A 146 27.70 0.88 38.47
C LEU A 146 26.24 0.73 38.04
N SER A 147 25.82 1.33 36.93
CA SER A 147 24.44 1.28 36.44
C SER A 147 24.18 0.12 35.46
N HIS A 148 25.25 -0.39 34.83
CA HIS A 148 25.20 -1.58 33.99
C HIS A 148 24.59 -2.77 34.74
N LEU A 149 23.68 -3.50 34.10
CA LEU A 149 22.85 -4.51 34.76
C LEU A 149 23.68 -5.64 35.40
N THR A 150 24.74 -6.12 34.74
CA THR A 150 25.63 -7.14 35.32
C THR A 150 26.36 -6.64 36.56
N SER A 151 26.76 -5.36 36.59
CA SER A 151 27.38 -4.73 37.76
C SER A 151 26.40 -4.63 38.93
N VAL A 152 25.16 -4.21 38.66
CA VAL A 152 24.09 -4.14 39.68
C VAL A 152 23.84 -5.52 40.30
N LEU A 153 23.73 -6.57 39.48
CA LEU A 153 23.48 -7.92 39.99
C LEU A 153 24.71 -8.53 40.69
N ALA A 154 25.93 -8.23 40.24
CA ALA A 154 27.15 -8.65 40.96
C ALA A 154 27.23 -8.03 42.36
N LEU A 155 26.84 -6.75 42.50
CA LEU A 155 26.76 -6.07 43.80
C LEU A 155 25.64 -6.64 44.68
N GLU A 156 24.47 -6.96 44.13
CA GLU A 156 23.39 -7.62 44.87
C GLU A 156 23.80 -9.02 45.38
N ARG A 157 24.51 -9.79 44.55
CA ARG A 157 25.07 -11.08 44.94
C ARG A 157 26.06 -10.94 46.09
N ALA A 158 27.00 -10.01 45.99
CA ALA A 158 27.98 -9.73 47.04
C ALA A 158 27.31 -9.29 48.35
N ARG A 159 26.31 -8.40 48.26
CA ARG A 159 25.51 -7.95 49.41
C ARG A 159 24.80 -9.11 50.12
N ARG A 160 24.17 -10.01 49.37
CA ARG A 160 23.46 -11.17 49.95
C ARG A 160 24.44 -12.16 50.58
N ALA A 161 25.64 -12.32 50.04
CA ALA A 161 26.70 -13.11 50.66
C ALA A 161 27.16 -12.48 51.99
N LEU A 162 27.40 -11.16 52.04
CA LEU A 162 27.74 -10.44 53.26
C LEU A 162 26.67 -10.60 54.36
N ARG A 163 25.38 -10.53 54.00
CA ARG A 163 24.27 -10.75 54.96
C ARG A 163 24.24 -12.16 55.53
N ARG A 164 24.51 -13.18 54.69
CA ARG A 164 24.56 -14.57 55.13
C ARG A 164 25.71 -14.79 56.13
N SER A 165 26.90 -14.24 55.85
CA SER A 165 28.04 -14.29 56.77
C SER A 165 27.75 -13.57 58.09
N ALA A 166 27.11 -12.39 58.05
CA ALA A 166 26.71 -11.65 59.25
C ALA A 166 25.67 -12.41 60.10
N SER A 167 24.74 -13.15 59.47
CA SER A 167 23.76 -13.99 60.17
C SER A 167 24.35 -15.29 60.74
N ALA A 168 25.51 -15.73 60.26
CA ALA A 168 26.20 -16.94 60.69
C ALA A 168 27.17 -16.71 61.87
N GLY A 169 27.30 -15.47 62.36
CA GLY A 169 28.14 -15.14 63.53
C GLY A 169 29.64 -15.00 63.25
N GLU A 170 30.04 -14.88 61.98
CA GLU A 170 31.42 -14.58 61.58
C GLU A 170 31.74 -13.07 61.71
N ASP A 171 33.02 -12.78 61.94
CA ASP A 171 33.61 -11.53 62.43
C ASP A 171 33.06 -10.21 61.84
N ALA A 172 33.17 -9.13 62.62
CA ALA A 172 32.84 -7.76 62.24
C ALA A 172 33.86 -7.19 61.21
N GLY A 173 33.85 -7.75 60.00
CA GLY A 173 34.77 -7.40 58.92
C GLY A 173 34.65 -8.26 57.66
N ALA A 174 33.53 -8.97 57.45
CA ALA A 174 33.34 -9.82 56.28
C ALA A 174 33.52 -9.03 54.96
N ARG A 175 34.33 -9.59 54.04
CA ARG A 175 34.66 -9.01 52.74
C ARG A 175 34.29 -9.99 51.64
N VAL A 176 33.65 -9.52 50.57
CA VAL A 176 33.30 -10.36 49.41
C VAL A 176 33.96 -9.81 48.16
N SER A 177 34.74 -10.66 47.48
CA SER A 177 35.34 -10.32 46.19
C SER A 177 34.33 -10.47 45.06
N LEU A 178 34.38 -9.53 44.11
CA LEU A 178 33.55 -9.51 42.91
C LEU A 178 34.31 -8.89 41.74
N ALA A 179 33.84 -9.12 40.52
CA ALA A 179 34.36 -8.46 39.33
C ALA A 179 33.37 -7.39 38.86
N LEU A 180 33.86 -6.18 38.59
CA LEU A 180 33.08 -5.10 37.99
C LEU A 180 33.88 -4.45 36.87
N GLY A 181 33.32 -4.38 35.65
CA GLY A 181 34.01 -3.77 34.51
C GLY A 181 35.36 -4.40 34.17
N GLY A 182 35.52 -5.71 34.42
CA GLY A 182 36.78 -6.44 34.21
C GLY A 182 37.83 -6.23 35.32
N ARG A 183 37.53 -5.47 36.37
CA ARG A 183 38.43 -5.23 37.51
C ARG A 183 38.01 -6.07 38.71
N CYS A 184 39.00 -6.51 39.49
CA CYS A 184 38.77 -7.15 40.78
C CYS A 184 38.41 -6.09 41.83
N CYS A 185 37.29 -6.28 42.51
CA CYS A 185 36.80 -5.40 43.56
C CYS A 185 36.46 -6.21 44.82
N THR A 186 36.47 -5.54 45.97
CA THR A 186 36.06 -6.12 47.26
C THR A 186 35.01 -5.24 47.91
N LEU A 187 33.88 -5.82 48.31
CA LEU A 187 32.76 -5.14 48.96
C LEU A 187 32.72 -5.46 50.46
N GLU A 188 32.55 -4.44 51.29
CA GLU A 188 32.52 -4.51 52.76
C GLU A 188 31.33 -3.72 53.32
N SER A 189 30.76 -4.15 54.46
CA SER A 189 29.64 -3.43 55.11
C SER A 189 30.16 -2.28 55.98
N SER A 190 29.56 -1.09 55.85
CA SER A 190 29.80 0.04 56.77
C SER A 190 28.84 -0.09 57.97
N SER A 191 29.32 0.10 59.20
CA SER A 191 28.69 -0.29 60.48
C SER A 191 27.20 0.12 60.73
N ASN A 192 26.46 -0.77 61.41
CA ASN A 192 25.09 -0.69 61.99
C ASN A 192 23.93 -0.35 61.02
N VAL A 193 23.59 -1.35 60.19
CA VAL A 193 22.41 -1.34 59.30
C VAL A 193 21.12 -1.56 60.11
N LYS A 194 20.31 -0.51 60.33
CA LYS A 194 18.87 -0.69 60.57
C LYS A 194 18.18 -0.93 59.21
N ALA A 195 17.14 -1.76 59.20
CA ALA A 195 16.31 -2.01 58.02
C ALA A 195 15.67 -0.69 57.53
N CYS A 196 16.31 -0.05 56.55
CA CYS A 196 15.90 1.18 55.89
C CYS A 196 16.06 0.99 54.38
N GLU A 197 15.37 1.79 53.57
CA GLU A 197 15.44 1.78 52.10
C GLU A 197 16.82 2.17 51.51
N SER A 198 17.81 2.46 52.36
CA SER A 198 19.18 2.83 51.99
C SER A 198 20.20 2.02 52.80
N GLU A 199 21.06 1.26 52.12
CA GLU A 199 22.18 0.52 52.71
C GLU A 199 23.52 1.10 52.24
N CYS A 200 24.53 1.11 53.11
CA CYS A 200 25.84 1.72 52.85
C CYS A 200 26.97 0.67 52.89
N PHE A 201 27.83 0.68 51.89
CA PHE A 201 28.93 -0.27 51.70
C PHE A 201 30.22 0.46 51.32
N THR A 202 31.34 -0.19 51.56
CA THR A 202 32.65 0.28 51.10
C THR A 202 33.13 -0.65 49.98
N LEU A 203 33.39 -0.10 48.79
CA LEU A 203 33.95 -0.80 47.64
C LEU A 203 35.43 -0.44 47.50
N THR A 204 36.30 -1.44 47.53
CA THR A 204 37.72 -1.27 47.19
C THR A 204 37.95 -1.80 45.78
N VAL A 205 38.41 -0.93 44.86
CA VAL A 205 38.76 -1.28 43.49
C VAL A 205 40.27 -1.48 43.40
N ALA A 206 40.70 -2.66 42.97
CA ALA A 206 42.12 -2.96 42.80
C ALA A 206 42.74 -2.07 41.71
N ALA A 207 43.98 -1.65 41.95
CA ALA A 207 44.80 -0.98 40.94
C ALA A 207 45.05 -1.90 39.72
N ALA A 208 45.36 -1.31 38.56
CA ALA A 208 45.81 -2.07 37.39
C ALA A 208 47.00 -2.99 37.75
N ALA A 209 47.18 -4.07 36.98
CA ALA A 209 48.11 -5.19 37.25
C ALA A 209 49.59 -4.77 37.45
N ASP A 210 49.91 -3.52 37.15
CA ASP A 210 51.20 -2.83 37.15
C ASP A 210 51.73 -2.52 38.57
N GLY A 211 50.91 -2.65 39.62
CA GLY A 211 51.33 -2.57 41.03
C GLY A 211 51.74 -1.18 41.55
N THR A 212 51.73 -0.14 40.71
CA THR A 212 52.19 1.22 41.05
C THR A 212 51.09 2.21 41.45
N SER A 213 49.81 1.87 41.25
CA SER A 213 48.68 2.77 41.54
C SER A 213 48.03 2.42 42.89
N PRO A 214 47.58 3.40 43.70
CA PRO A 214 46.88 3.11 44.95
C PRO A 214 45.52 2.46 44.67
N SER A 215 45.14 1.47 45.49
CA SER A 215 43.77 0.92 45.46
C SER A 215 42.77 2.00 45.84
N GLU A 216 41.66 2.07 45.11
CA GLU A 216 40.69 3.12 45.31
C GLU A 216 39.55 2.65 46.20
N VAL A 217 39.18 3.45 47.19
CA VAL A 217 38.10 3.14 48.13
C VAL A 217 36.94 4.10 47.90
N VAL A 218 35.77 3.55 47.58
CA VAL A 218 34.55 4.30 47.25
C VAL A 218 33.41 3.84 48.17
N VAL A 219 32.69 4.78 48.78
CA VAL A 219 31.49 4.47 49.55
C VAL A 219 30.30 4.35 48.61
N LEU A 220 29.58 3.23 48.65
CA LEU A 220 28.41 2.96 47.84
C LEU A 220 27.12 2.99 48.68
N HIS A 221 26.09 3.61 48.12
CA HIS A 221 24.72 3.59 48.64
C HIS A 221 23.84 2.76 47.73
N ARG A 222 23.14 1.79 48.32
CA ARG A 222 22.12 0.99 47.65
C ARG A 222 20.75 1.60 47.95
N HIS A 223 19.95 1.77 46.90
CA HIS A 223 18.55 2.19 46.98
C HIS A 223 17.65 1.26 46.17
N LEU A 224 16.37 1.17 46.53
CA LEU A 224 15.34 0.61 45.67
C LEU A 224 14.63 1.77 44.97
N ARG A 225 14.79 1.85 43.64
CA ARG A 225 14.17 2.92 42.84
C ARG A 225 13.60 2.35 41.55
N GLY A 226 12.84 3.16 40.84
CA GLY A 226 12.35 2.79 39.53
C GLY A 226 13.48 2.57 38.52
N ARG A 227 13.37 1.54 37.69
CA ARG A 227 14.29 1.25 36.59
C ARG A 227 13.50 0.92 35.32
N HIS A 228 13.95 1.46 34.20
CA HIS A 228 13.49 1.04 32.88
C HIS A 228 14.31 -0.15 32.38
N PHE A 229 13.63 -1.11 31.74
CA PHE A 229 14.24 -2.15 30.94
C PHE A 229 13.86 -1.92 29.48
N ALA A 230 14.86 -1.58 28.66
CA ALA A 230 14.67 -1.28 27.25
C ALA A 230 14.93 -2.51 26.39
N TYR A 231 13.92 -2.92 25.62
CA TYR A 231 13.96 -4.07 24.72
C TYR A 231 13.94 -3.59 23.27
N ALA A 232 14.88 -4.07 22.46
CA ALA A 232 14.93 -3.80 21.03
C ALA A 232 14.54 -5.05 20.23
N VAL A 233 13.79 -4.84 19.16
CA VAL A 233 13.55 -5.82 18.09
C VAL A 233 14.01 -5.25 16.76
N ASP A 234 14.74 -6.03 15.98
CA ASP A 234 15.12 -5.68 14.61
C ASP A 234 14.21 -6.36 13.57
N ARG A 235 14.53 -6.18 12.28
CA ARG A 235 13.73 -6.75 11.18
C ARG A 235 13.71 -8.27 11.11
N LEU A 236 14.62 -8.97 11.78
CA LEU A 236 14.64 -10.43 11.80
C LEU A 236 13.54 -10.99 12.71
N LEU A 237 13.05 -10.20 13.68
CA LEU A 237 12.00 -10.58 14.64
C LEU A 237 12.25 -11.96 15.28
N ASN A 238 13.52 -12.30 15.51
CA ASN A 238 13.93 -13.61 16.03
C ASN A 238 13.94 -13.67 17.56
N ALA A 239 14.17 -12.54 18.23
CA ALA A 239 14.19 -12.38 19.68
C ALA A 239 13.99 -10.91 20.07
N ALA A 240 13.60 -10.67 21.32
CA ALA A 240 13.69 -9.34 21.94
C ALA A 240 15.04 -9.24 22.67
N TYR A 241 15.81 -8.18 22.37
CA TYR A 241 17.13 -7.97 22.95
C TYR A 241 17.05 -6.91 24.05
N LEU A 242 17.46 -7.27 25.27
CA LEU A 242 17.55 -6.35 26.40
C LEU A 242 18.83 -5.54 26.30
N PHE A 243 18.73 -4.21 26.35
CA PHE A 243 19.87 -3.33 26.57
C PHE A 243 20.35 -3.43 28.02
N MET A 244 21.67 -3.51 28.20
CA MET A 244 22.30 -3.79 29.50
C MET A 244 22.59 -2.54 30.34
N ASP A 245 22.64 -1.38 29.69
CA ASP A 245 22.82 -0.06 30.28
C ASP A 245 21.52 0.50 30.88
N ASP A 246 21.63 1.64 31.56
CA ASP A 246 20.55 2.27 32.30
C ASP A 246 20.07 3.54 31.59
N HIS A 247 18.90 3.46 30.96
CA HIS A 247 18.22 4.58 30.29
C HIS A 247 17.01 5.08 31.08
N THR A 248 17.02 4.90 32.40
CA THR A 248 15.88 5.21 33.26
C THR A 248 15.52 6.69 33.22
N THR A 249 14.26 6.97 32.86
CA THR A 249 13.60 8.26 33.02
C THR A 249 12.50 8.18 34.08
N LEU A 250 12.35 9.25 34.86
CA LEU A 250 11.29 9.37 35.88
C LEU A 250 9.99 9.97 35.33
N GLN A 251 9.99 10.45 34.09
CA GLN A 251 8.84 11.15 33.50
C GLN A 251 7.86 10.20 32.81
N TYR A 252 8.29 8.98 32.50
CA TYR A 252 7.53 8.02 31.71
C TYR A 252 7.62 6.62 32.34
N HIS A 253 6.51 5.86 32.31
CA HIS A 253 6.48 4.45 32.71
C HIS A 253 6.71 3.50 31.52
N THR A 254 6.30 3.87 30.32
CA THR A 254 6.61 3.10 29.11
C THR A 254 6.67 4.02 27.90
N PHE A 255 7.42 3.61 26.88
CA PHE A 255 7.42 4.27 25.58
C PHE A 255 7.91 3.30 24.50
N VAL A 256 7.50 3.59 23.26
CA VAL A 256 7.83 2.81 22.06
C VAL A 256 8.47 3.74 21.04
N LEU A 257 9.72 3.48 20.69
CA LEU A 257 10.51 4.28 19.75
C LEU A 257 10.82 3.50 18.48
N ASP A 258 10.79 4.18 17.32
CA ASP A 258 11.42 3.72 16.08
C ASP A 258 12.78 4.41 15.96
N ALA A 259 13.82 3.60 15.84
CA ALA A 259 15.19 4.07 15.97
C ALA A 259 16.17 3.30 15.09
N GLU A 260 17.37 3.83 14.97
CA GLU A 260 18.50 3.21 14.28
C GLU A 260 19.68 3.12 15.24
N LEU A 261 20.22 1.92 15.43
CA LEU A 261 21.41 1.68 16.20
C LEU A 261 22.64 1.74 15.28
N ILE A 262 23.54 2.69 15.56
CA ILE A 262 24.56 3.15 14.62
C ILE A 262 25.92 3.08 15.31
N SER A 263 26.94 2.66 14.57
CA SER A 263 28.34 2.77 15.01
C SER A 263 28.86 4.17 14.71
N VAL A 264 29.47 4.82 15.70
CA VAL A 264 30.21 6.06 15.46
C VAL A 264 31.47 5.72 14.66
N HIS A 265 31.73 6.47 13.60
CA HIS A 265 32.89 6.28 12.76
C HIS A 265 34.16 6.63 13.55
N PRO A 266 35.18 5.74 13.58
CA PRO A 266 36.38 5.96 14.36
C PRO A 266 37.18 7.17 13.87
N SER A 267 37.81 7.91 14.80
CA SER A 267 38.80 8.94 14.47
C SER A 267 40.12 8.29 14.04
N ALA A 268 40.86 8.91 13.12
CA ALA A 268 42.19 8.47 12.69
C ALA A 268 43.23 8.37 13.83
N THR A 269 42.95 8.98 14.98
CA THR A 269 43.79 8.98 16.18
C THR A 269 43.37 7.95 17.24
N ALA A 270 42.28 7.22 17.03
CA ALA A 270 41.81 6.22 18.00
C ALA A 270 42.68 4.95 17.92
N SER A 271 43.22 4.53 19.06
CA SER A 271 43.78 3.18 19.21
C SER A 271 42.70 2.13 18.86
N HIS A 272 43.09 0.91 18.47
CA HIS A 272 42.23 -0.20 18.02
C HIS A 272 41.19 -0.72 19.05
N GLY A 273 40.52 0.18 19.77
CA GLY A 273 39.50 -0.08 20.78
C GLY A 273 38.08 -0.15 20.22
N VAL A 274 37.24 -0.78 21.03
CA VAL A 274 35.83 -1.14 20.80
C VAL A 274 34.99 0.00 20.20
N SER A 275 34.09 -0.33 19.25
CA SER A 275 33.23 0.64 18.56
C SER A 275 32.21 1.31 19.50
N ARG A 276 32.18 2.65 19.52
CA ARG A 276 31.16 3.43 20.21
C ARG A 276 29.82 3.33 19.48
N LEU A 277 28.75 2.99 20.20
CA LEU A 277 27.40 2.84 19.65
C LEU A 277 26.46 3.96 20.11
N VAL A 278 25.58 4.37 19.20
CA VAL A 278 24.56 5.38 19.44
C VAL A 278 23.21 4.92 18.91
N LEU A 279 22.13 5.27 19.59
CA LEU A 279 20.76 5.01 19.18
C LEU A 279 20.11 6.33 18.73
N GLY A 280 19.99 6.51 17.41
CA GLY A 280 19.31 7.65 16.79
C GLY A 280 17.83 7.35 16.61
N ALA A 281 16.99 7.80 17.53
CA ALA A 281 15.55 7.65 17.45
C ALA A 281 14.94 8.70 16.51
N PHE A 282 13.98 8.30 15.67
CA PHE A 282 13.35 9.18 14.68
C PHE A 282 11.82 9.13 14.72
N ASP A 283 11.18 8.22 15.46
CA ASP A 283 9.73 8.30 15.71
C ASP A 283 9.38 7.76 17.10
N VAL A 284 8.21 8.13 17.60
CA VAL A 284 7.62 7.61 18.85
C VAL A 284 6.19 7.19 18.58
N PHE A 285 5.87 5.93 18.86
CA PHE A 285 4.57 5.35 18.53
C PHE A 285 3.57 5.44 19.68
N ALA A 286 4.05 5.31 20.91
CA ALA A 286 3.24 5.42 22.12
C ALA A 286 4.11 5.73 23.33
N TYR A 287 3.50 6.25 24.38
CA TYR A 287 4.11 6.42 25.70
C TYR A 287 3.07 6.36 26.81
N ALA A 288 3.50 6.18 28.05
CA ALA A 288 2.68 6.41 29.24
C ALA A 288 3.44 7.33 30.20
N ALA A 289 2.84 8.46 30.57
CA ALA A 289 3.47 9.39 31.50
C ALA A 289 3.49 8.81 32.92
N ALA A 290 4.48 9.18 33.71
CA ALA A 290 4.56 8.76 35.11
C ALA A 290 3.46 9.37 36.00
N THR A 291 2.82 10.46 35.54
CA THR A 291 1.80 11.21 36.29
C THR A 291 0.47 10.47 36.40
N ASP A 292 0.03 9.80 35.34
CA ASP A 292 -1.27 9.12 35.25
C ASP A 292 -1.14 7.63 34.86
N GLY A 293 0.01 7.22 34.32
CA GLY A 293 0.24 5.86 33.84
C GLY A 293 -0.61 5.47 32.62
N VAL A 294 -1.32 6.41 32.01
CA VAL A 294 -2.23 6.12 30.89
C VAL A 294 -1.42 6.03 29.60
N SER A 295 -1.58 4.91 28.89
CA SER A 295 -0.96 4.74 27.58
C SER A 295 -1.61 5.66 26.54
N VAL A 296 -0.80 6.55 25.97
CA VAL A 296 -1.15 7.45 24.87
C VAL A 296 -0.62 6.84 23.57
N ASN A 297 -1.55 6.51 22.66
CA ASN A 297 -1.25 6.00 21.34
C ASN A 297 -1.14 7.16 20.35
N LEU A 298 0.03 7.33 19.72
CA LEU A 298 0.32 8.41 18.79
C LEU A 298 0.18 8.00 17.32
N SER A 299 -0.31 6.79 17.02
CA SER A 299 -0.35 6.25 15.66
C SER A 299 -1.06 7.12 14.63
N ASN A 300 -2.05 7.92 15.03
CA ASN A 300 -2.81 8.81 14.14
C ASN A 300 -2.44 10.30 14.28
N HIS A 301 -1.41 10.63 15.07
CA HIS A 301 -0.92 12.00 15.24
C HIS A 301 -0.01 12.41 14.07
N THR A 302 0.21 13.71 13.89
CA THR A 302 1.13 14.20 12.85
C THR A 302 2.59 13.91 13.21
N MET A 303 3.48 13.83 12.22
CA MET A 303 4.91 13.67 12.46
C MET A 303 5.48 14.77 13.35
N ALA A 304 5.04 16.02 13.17
CA ALA A 304 5.48 17.13 14.01
C ALA A 304 5.13 16.93 15.50
N GLU A 305 3.91 16.48 15.79
CA GLU A 305 3.47 16.18 17.17
C GLU A 305 4.29 15.04 17.78
N ARG A 306 4.44 13.93 17.03
CA ARG A 306 5.25 12.78 17.48
C ARG A 306 6.70 13.18 17.70
N TYR A 307 7.30 13.94 16.80
CA TYR A 307 8.67 14.41 16.94
C TYR A 307 8.88 15.31 18.17
N SER A 308 7.89 16.12 18.53
CA SER A 308 7.93 16.90 19.78
C SER A 308 8.00 16.00 21.01
N VAL A 309 7.13 14.98 21.06
CA VAL A 309 7.12 13.97 22.14
C VAL A 309 8.42 13.17 22.16
N LEU A 310 8.92 12.75 20.99
CA LEU A 310 10.17 12.01 20.85
C LEU A 310 11.33 12.75 21.51
N LYS A 311 11.48 14.05 21.21
CA LYS A 311 12.51 14.89 21.82
C LYS A 311 12.36 14.96 23.34
N ALA A 312 11.14 15.08 23.85
CA ALA A 312 10.89 15.11 25.29
C ALA A 312 11.28 13.77 25.96
N VAL A 313 10.84 12.64 25.40
CA VAL A 313 11.16 11.29 25.90
C VAL A 313 12.67 11.06 25.89
N VAL A 314 13.31 11.21 24.73
CA VAL A 314 14.74 10.90 24.57
C VAL A 314 15.61 11.82 25.42
N ARG A 315 15.28 13.12 25.54
CA ARG A 315 16.03 14.05 26.40
C ARG A 315 16.09 13.62 27.87
N THR A 316 15.06 12.91 28.34
CA THR A 316 15.03 12.40 29.72
C THR A 316 15.78 11.08 29.90
N CYS A 317 16.00 10.35 28.81
CA CYS A 317 16.80 9.11 28.78
C CYS A 317 18.29 9.40 28.46
N ALA A 318 18.57 10.51 27.79
CA ALA A 318 19.88 10.93 27.34
C ALA A 318 20.74 11.48 28.49
N LEU A 319 21.34 10.58 29.29
CA LEU A 319 22.47 10.94 30.13
C LEU A 319 23.75 10.92 29.26
N PRO A 320 24.51 12.03 29.19
CA PRO A 320 25.78 12.04 28.48
C PRO A 320 26.83 11.30 29.32
N SER A 321 27.42 10.23 28.78
CA SER A 321 28.74 9.81 29.17
C SER A 321 29.72 10.19 28.06
N ASN A 322 30.70 11.03 28.38
CA ASN A 322 31.89 11.24 27.54
C ASN A 322 32.92 10.11 27.77
N THR A 323 32.49 8.99 28.35
CA THR A 323 33.36 7.85 28.60
C THR A 323 33.43 7.01 27.34
N ASP A 324 34.63 6.75 26.84
CA ASP A 324 34.89 5.76 25.78
C ASP A 324 34.77 4.32 26.33
N GLU A 325 33.90 4.10 27.32
CA GLU A 325 33.72 2.83 28.01
C GLU A 325 32.82 1.89 27.19
N CYS A 326 33.28 0.66 27.02
CA CYS A 326 32.53 -0.38 26.32
C CYS A 326 31.23 -0.74 27.05
N GLY A 327 30.18 -1.09 26.30
CA GLY A 327 28.89 -1.56 26.85
C GLY A 327 27.83 -0.48 27.10
N HIS A 328 28.04 0.76 26.63
CA HIS A 328 27.06 1.85 26.72
C HIS A 328 26.56 2.28 25.32
N VAL A 329 25.28 2.62 25.20
CA VAL A 329 24.64 3.13 23.99
C VAL A 329 24.10 4.54 24.25
N SER A 330 24.63 5.57 23.59
CA SER A 330 24.11 6.94 23.77
C SER A 330 22.85 7.17 22.93
N TRP A 331 21.75 7.63 23.54
CA TRP A 331 20.48 7.85 22.86
C TRP A 331 20.31 9.33 22.47
N TYR A 332 19.84 9.60 21.25
CA TYR A 332 19.44 10.95 20.81
C TYR A 332 18.26 10.88 19.86
N ALA A 333 17.51 11.98 19.79
CA ALA A 333 16.53 12.18 18.73
C ALA A 333 17.28 12.70 17.49
N LYS A 334 17.11 12.02 16.36
CA LYS A 334 17.65 12.49 15.08
C LYS A 334 17.05 13.84 14.74
N ASP A 335 17.87 14.70 14.14
CA ASP A 335 17.38 15.96 13.62
C ASP A 335 16.37 15.70 12.50
N MET A 336 15.25 16.42 12.55
CA MET A 336 14.23 16.46 11.51
C MET A 336 14.06 17.90 11.01
N TRP A 337 14.17 18.08 9.71
CA TRP A 337 14.05 19.37 9.06
C TRP A 337 12.79 19.44 8.21
N ALA A 338 12.19 20.61 8.09
CA ALA A 338 11.22 20.85 7.02
C ALA A 338 11.93 20.73 5.66
N LEU A 339 11.19 20.38 4.61
CA LEU A 339 11.72 20.28 3.25
C LEU A 339 12.43 21.57 2.78
N SER A 340 11.93 22.73 3.20
CA SER A 340 12.54 24.05 2.92
C SER A 340 13.93 24.23 3.53
N ASP A 341 14.23 23.49 4.60
CA ASP A 341 15.47 23.62 5.37
C ASP A 341 16.47 22.49 5.07
N ILE A 342 16.27 21.76 3.96
CA ILE A 342 17.15 20.65 3.55
C ILE A 342 18.63 21.04 3.51
N GLY A 343 18.95 22.30 3.17
CA GLY A 343 20.33 22.81 3.18
C GLY A 343 21.02 22.66 4.54
N ALA A 344 20.30 22.79 5.66
CA ALA A 344 20.85 22.58 7.00
C ALA A 344 21.16 21.11 7.30
N CYS A 345 20.37 20.18 6.74
CA CYS A 345 20.67 18.75 6.77
C CYS A 345 21.93 18.46 5.96
N LEU A 346 22.00 18.98 4.72
CA LEU A 346 23.13 18.76 3.83
C LEU A 346 24.42 19.34 4.40
N ALA A 347 24.38 20.47 5.10
CA ALA A 347 25.54 21.10 5.75
C ALA A 347 26.28 20.18 6.73
N LYS A 348 25.61 19.13 7.24
CA LYS A 348 26.19 18.12 8.14
C LYS A 348 26.73 16.88 7.43
N LEU A 349 26.63 16.80 6.11
CA LEU A 349 27.13 15.69 5.32
C LEU A 349 28.52 16.00 4.75
N ARG A 350 29.40 15.00 4.78
CA ARG A 350 30.73 15.03 4.16
C ARG A 350 31.11 13.67 3.60
N TYR A 351 32.02 13.64 2.63
CA TYR A 351 32.59 12.39 2.11
C TYR A 351 33.95 12.12 2.76
N CYS A 352 34.18 10.91 3.25
CA CYS A 352 35.48 10.46 3.77
C CYS A 352 36.19 9.63 2.69
N ALA A 353 37.29 10.16 2.16
CA ALA A 353 38.05 9.50 1.10
C ALA A 353 38.79 8.25 1.61
N GLU A 354 39.25 8.24 2.88
CA GLU A 354 39.94 7.10 3.47
C GLU A 354 39.03 5.88 3.59
N SER A 355 37.82 6.08 4.14
CA SER A 355 36.83 5.02 4.35
C SER A 355 35.89 4.81 3.15
N ARG A 356 35.97 5.68 2.14
CA ARG A 356 35.13 5.69 0.93
C ARG A 356 33.62 5.69 1.20
N CYS A 357 33.19 6.38 2.26
CA CYS A 357 31.80 6.44 2.69
C CYS A 357 31.34 7.89 2.90
N PHE A 358 30.02 8.08 2.91
CA PHE A 358 29.41 9.35 3.30
C PHE A 358 29.22 9.35 4.82
N LEU A 359 29.55 10.47 5.45
CA LEU A 359 29.42 10.68 6.88
C LEU A 359 28.42 11.79 7.16
N TYR A 360 27.67 11.63 8.24
CA TYR A 360 26.82 12.64 8.84
C TYR A 360 27.40 13.04 10.20
N ASP A 361 27.63 14.33 10.41
CA ASP A 361 28.18 14.86 11.66
C ASP A 361 27.06 15.01 12.72
N GLY A 362 26.89 13.95 13.51
CA GLY A 362 25.90 13.85 14.58
C GLY A 362 26.40 14.36 15.95
N PRO A 363 25.51 14.42 16.96
CA PRO A 363 25.83 14.97 18.28
C PRO A 363 26.88 14.18 19.07
N TYR A 364 27.11 12.92 18.70
CA TYR A 364 28.07 12.02 19.37
C TYR A 364 29.24 11.61 18.47
N GLY A 365 29.44 12.34 17.37
CA GLY A 365 30.48 12.07 16.37
C GLY A 365 29.92 11.73 15.00
N PRO A 366 30.80 11.57 14.00
CA PRO A 366 30.41 11.24 12.64
C PRO A 366 29.86 9.82 12.54
N THR A 367 28.80 9.62 11.78
CA THR A 367 28.18 8.31 11.50
C THR A 367 28.04 8.09 10.00
N GLU A 368 28.14 6.84 9.54
CA GLU A 368 27.95 6.54 8.12
C GLU A 368 26.51 6.83 7.66
N ASN A 369 26.39 7.44 6.49
CA ASN A 369 25.14 7.89 5.90
C ASN A 369 24.87 7.19 4.56
N ASP A 370 23.65 6.67 4.44
CA ASP A 370 23.15 5.90 3.31
C ASP A 370 22.26 6.73 2.37
N GLY A 371 21.90 7.95 2.78
CA GLY A 371 21.03 8.86 2.04
C GLY A 371 20.07 9.65 2.94
N LEU A 372 18.83 9.84 2.48
CA LEU A 372 17.80 10.67 3.13
C LEU A 372 16.46 9.94 3.21
N ILE A 373 15.68 10.22 4.25
CA ILE A 373 14.28 9.77 4.41
C ILE A 373 13.37 11.00 4.38
N PHE A 374 12.30 10.91 3.61
CA PHE A 374 11.23 11.90 3.49
C PHE A 374 9.96 11.32 4.12
N THR A 375 9.48 11.93 5.19
CA THR A 375 8.26 11.50 5.88
C THR A 375 7.19 12.59 5.76
N PRO A 376 5.98 12.30 5.26
CA PRO A 376 4.92 13.30 5.19
C PRO A 376 4.48 13.70 6.61
N ASP A 377 3.98 14.92 6.78
CA ASP A 377 3.54 15.37 8.11
C ASP A 377 2.27 14.62 8.59
N ASP A 378 1.30 14.43 7.68
CA ASP A 378 0.19 13.50 7.89
C ASP A 378 0.64 12.08 7.52
N PHE A 379 1.06 11.33 8.54
CA PHE A 379 1.61 10.00 8.37
C PHE A 379 1.21 9.06 9.52
N PRO A 380 0.02 8.43 9.41
CA PRO A 380 -0.38 7.43 10.38
C PRO A 380 0.60 6.25 10.42
N VAL A 381 0.97 5.80 11.62
CA VAL A 381 1.85 4.65 11.82
C VAL A 381 1.15 3.40 11.29
N ALA A 382 1.80 2.72 10.36
CA ALA A 382 1.31 1.51 9.73
C ALA A 382 2.41 0.45 9.64
N VAL A 383 1.99 -0.81 9.63
CA VAL A 383 2.88 -1.96 9.42
C VAL A 383 3.03 -2.20 7.91
N GLY A 384 4.25 -2.50 7.47
CA GLY A 384 4.55 -2.83 6.08
C GLY A 384 5.01 -1.63 5.24
N SER A 385 4.99 -1.77 3.92
CA SER A 385 5.53 -0.75 3.01
C SER A 385 4.60 0.46 2.88
N SER A 386 5.16 1.65 3.09
CA SER A 386 4.49 2.92 2.88
C SER A 386 4.81 3.45 1.50
N SER A 387 3.77 3.77 0.71
CA SER A 387 3.91 4.41 -0.60
C SER A 387 4.14 5.92 -0.53
N VAL A 388 4.08 6.50 0.68
CA VAL A 388 4.19 7.95 0.91
C VAL A 388 5.42 8.33 1.72
N GLN A 389 6.00 7.42 2.50
CA GLN A 389 7.30 7.62 3.14
C GLN A 389 8.40 7.16 2.19
N LEU A 390 9.24 8.10 1.75
CA LEU A 390 10.18 7.89 0.66
C LEU A 390 11.62 7.86 1.18
N LYS A 391 12.49 7.12 0.51
CA LYS A 391 13.93 7.13 0.76
C LYS A 391 14.69 7.45 -0.52
N TRP A 392 15.65 8.35 -0.41
CA TRP A 392 16.67 8.58 -1.44
C TRP A 392 17.99 7.99 -0.93
N LYS A 393 18.75 7.35 -1.82
CA LYS A 393 20.05 6.75 -1.50
C LYS A 393 21.12 7.32 -2.42
N TRP A 394 22.35 7.36 -1.91
CA TRP A 394 23.51 7.63 -2.76
C TRP A 394 23.57 6.62 -3.89
N ARG A 395 23.91 7.12 -5.08
CA ARG A 395 23.81 6.32 -6.30
C ARG A 395 24.62 5.02 -6.28
N HIS A 396 25.85 5.08 -5.78
CA HIS A 396 26.75 3.92 -5.68
C HIS A 396 26.38 2.97 -4.51
N LEU A 397 25.39 3.33 -3.69
CA LEU A 397 24.81 2.50 -2.62
C LEU A 397 23.46 1.89 -3.03
N LEU A 398 23.04 2.09 -4.28
CA LEU A 398 21.93 1.34 -4.88
C LEU A 398 22.43 -0.08 -5.21
N SER A 399 22.19 -1.01 -4.30
CA SER A 399 22.63 -2.39 -4.38
C SER A 399 21.47 -3.39 -4.44
N ILE A 400 21.73 -4.56 -5.00
CA ILE A 400 20.84 -5.72 -4.99
C ILE A 400 21.60 -6.89 -4.38
N ASP A 401 20.99 -7.53 -3.38
CA ASP A 401 21.49 -8.79 -2.83
C ASP A 401 21.01 -9.94 -3.71
N TRP A 402 21.90 -10.46 -4.55
CA TRP A 402 21.63 -11.60 -5.42
C TRP A 402 22.05 -12.89 -4.73
N LEU A 403 21.30 -13.97 -4.95
CA LEU A 403 21.82 -15.31 -4.70
C LEU A 403 22.61 -15.74 -5.94
N VAL A 404 23.94 -15.77 -5.83
CA VAL A 404 24.87 -15.98 -6.94
C VAL A 404 25.49 -17.39 -6.88
N LEU A 405 25.62 -18.03 -8.03
CA LEU A 405 26.37 -19.26 -8.22
C LEU A 405 27.37 -19.04 -9.36
N ALA A 406 28.67 -19.16 -9.06
CA ALA A 406 29.72 -18.91 -10.02
C ALA A 406 29.75 -19.97 -11.13
N SER A 407 30.07 -19.53 -12.35
CA SER A 407 30.34 -20.41 -13.48
C SER A 407 31.71 -21.09 -13.34
N ASP A 408 31.78 -22.37 -13.65
CA ASP A 408 33.02 -23.14 -13.76
C ASP A 408 33.79 -22.87 -15.07
N LYS A 409 33.15 -22.20 -16.03
CA LYS A 409 33.67 -22.02 -17.41
C LYS A 409 34.12 -20.61 -17.74
N GLN A 410 33.54 -19.60 -17.11
CA GLN A 410 33.79 -18.20 -17.44
C GLN A 410 33.97 -17.38 -16.16
N PRO A 411 35.05 -16.58 -16.05
CA PRO A 411 35.25 -15.69 -14.92
C PRO A 411 34.13 -14.64 -14.90
N ASP A 412 33.78 -14.18 -13.69
CA ASP A 412 32.77 -13.14 -13.46
C ASP A 412 31.37 -13.43 -14.03
N MET A 413 31.10 -14.66 -14.46
CA MET A 413 29.79 -15.08 -14.94
C MET A 413 29.05 -15.84 -13.85
N TYR A 414 27.86 -15.38 -13.49
CA TYR A 414 27.07 -15.94 -12.40
C TYR A 414 25.68 -16.30 -12.86
N THR A 415 25.21 -17.46 -12.42
CA THR A 415 23.78 -17.72 -12.35
C THR A 415 23.24 -16.99 -11.14
N VAL A 416 22.27 -16.10 -11.34
CA VAL A 416 21.70 -15.32 -10.24
C VAL A 416 20.23 -15.65 -10.00
N SER A 417 19.80 -15.58 -8.75
CA SER A 417 18.41 -15.81 -8.35
C SER A 417 17.92 -14.70 -7.41
N LEU A 418 16.63 -14.40 -7.52
CA LEU A 418 15.90 -13.47 -6.66
C LEU A 418 14.81 -14.22 -5.89
N PHE A 419 14.43 -13.68 -4.74
CA PHE A 419 13.40 -14.28 -3.90
C PHE A 419 12.00 -13.80 -4.28
N PHE A 420 10.98 -14.64 -4.13
CA PHE A 420 9.59 -14.22 -4.26
C PHE A 420 8.69 -15.01 -3.31
N VAL A 421 7.68 -14.34 -2.77
CA VAL A 421 6.67 -14.96 -1.89
C VAL A 421 5.29 -14.55 -2.35
N LYS A 422 4.43 -15.54 -2.54
CA LYS A 422 3.00 -15.36 -2.72
C LYS A 422 2.29 -15.58 -1.39
N LYS A 423 1.55 -14.56 -0.94
CA LYS A 423 0.67 -14.62 0.23
C LYS A 423 -0.79 -14.54 -0.19
N ASN A 424 -1.61 -15.54 0.12
CA ASN A 424 -3.07 -15.46 -0.04
C ASN A 424 -3.69 -14.78 1.18
N TYR A 425 -4.69 -13.91 0.94
CA TYR A 425 -5.45 -13.20 1.97
C TYR A 425 -4.56 -12.45 2.98
N GLY A 426 -3.40 -11.95 2.53
CA GLY A 426 -2.52 -11.07 3.31
C GLY A 426 -1.72 -11.73 4.44
N HIS A 427 -2.04 -12.96 4.86
CA HIS A 427 -1.49 -13.52 6.10
C HIS A 427 -0.82 -14.89 5.99
N ARG A 428 -1.17 -15.72 4.99
CA ARG A 428 -0.58 -17.06 4.83
C ARG A 428 0.37 -17.10 3.65
N GLU A 429 1.62 -17.49 3.88
CA GLU A 429 2.57 -17.82 2.81
C GLU A 429 2.16 -19.14 2.16
N ASP A 430 1.74 -19.11 0.91
CA ASP A 430 1.39 -20.33 0.18
C ASP A 430 2.59 -20.88 -0.57
N VAL A 431 3.38 -19.98 -1.17
CA VAL A 431 4.53 -20.33 -1.99
C VAL A 431 5.64 -19.31 -1.75
N ALA A 432 6.83 -19.81 -1.42
CA ALA A 432 8.04 -19.02 -1.25
C ALA A 432 9.21 -19.75 -1.92
N GLY A 433 10.16 -19.01 -2.48
CA GLY A 433 11.33 -19.61 -3.10
C GLY A 433 12.22 -18.63 -3.84
N HIS A 434 13.26 -19.18 -4.47
CA HIS A 434 14.17 -18.44 -5.32
C HIS A 434 13.86 -18.74 -6.80
N TRP A 435 13.78 -17.69 -7.61
CA TRP A 435 13.61 -17.76 -9.05
C TRP A 435 14.88 -17.30 -9.74
N ARG A 436 15.42 -18.18 -10.57
CA ARG A 436 16.65 -17.94 -11.31
C ARG A 436 16.35 -17.06 -12.52
N LEU A 437 17.20 -16.07 -12.81
CA LEU A 437 17.16 -15.36 -14.09
C LEU A 437 17.52 -16.32 -15.23
N ARG A 438 16.81 -16.26 -16.35
CA ARG A 438 17.04 -17.14 -17.50
C ARG A 438 18.43 -16.93 -18.12
N LYS A 439 18.91 -15.68 -18.13
CA LYS A 439 20.25 -15.33 -18.59
C LYS A 439 21.19 -15.23 -17.38
N PRO A 440 22.39 -15.82 -17.46
CA PRO A 440 23.43 -15.55 -16.47
C PRO A 440 23.86 -14.08 -16.57
N MET A 441 24.35 -13.53 -15.45
CA MET A 441 24.82 -12.16 -15.37
C MET A 441 26.33 -12.12 -15.27
N HIS A 442 26.93 -11.14 -15.95
CA HIS A 442 28.34 -10.81 -15.77
C HIS A 442 28.46 -9.78 -14.63
N ILE A 443 29.04 -10.19 -13.50
CA ILE A 443 29.21 -9.36 -12.29
C ILE A 443 30.70 -9.32 -11.94
N LEU A 444 31.30 -8.15 -11.91
CA LEU A 444 32.73 -8.03 -11.61
C LEU A 444 33.02 -8.40 -10.15
N ASN A 445 34.15 -9.05 -9.90
CA ASN A 445 34.65 -9.32 -8.54
C ASN A 445 35.94 -8.52 -8.27
N PRO A 446 35.88 -7.18 -8.15
CA PRO A 446 37.06 -6.33 -8.06
C PRO A 446 37.86 -6.52 -6.77
N HIS A 447 37.24 -7.11 -5.74
CA HIS A 447 37.86 -7.35 -4.43
C HIS A 447 38.42 -8.78 -4.29
N GLY A 448 38.30 -9.62 -5.32
CA GLY A 448 38.86 -10.97 -5.32
C GLY A 448 38.23 -11.90 -4.27
N PHE A 449 36.94 -11.75 -3.98
CA PHE A 449 36.24 -12.64 -3.06
C PHE A 449 36.25 -14.09 -3.61
N GLU A 450 36.42 -15.08 -2.74
CA GLU A 450 36.37 -16.50 -3.13
C GLU A 450 34.93 -16.93 -3.39
N MET A 451 34.60 -17.21 -4.66
CA MET A 451 33.24 -17.56 -5.08
C MET A 451 33.11 -19.08 -5.28
N PRO A 452 32.30 -19.78 -4.46
CA PRO A 452 32.04 -21.20 -4.66
C PRO A 452 31.26 -21.45 -5.97
N VAL A 453 31.66 -22.50 -6.71
CA VAL A 453 31.02 -22.92 -7.97
C VAL A 453 29.94 -23.99 -7.77
N ASP A 454 29.92 -24.64 -6.62
CA ASP A 454 29.01 -25.74 -6.26
C ASP A 454 27.87 -25.30 -5.32
N THR A 455 28.05 -24.16 -4.64
CA THR A 455 27.12 -23.63 -3.64
C THR A 455 26.80 -22.18 -3.93
N ALA A 456 25.52 -21.82 -3.87
CA ALA A 456 25.10 -20.44 -4.07
C ALA A 456 25.30 -19.62 -2.79
N VAL A 457 25.78 -18.38 -2.94
CA VAL A 457 26.01 -17.43 -1.84
C VAL A 457 25.26 -16.14 -2.08
N VAL A 458 24.88 -15.43 -1.02
CA VAL A 458 24.27 -14.10 -1.18
C VAL A 458 25.38 -13.07 -1.31
N ALA A 459 25.35 -12.32 -2.42
CA ALA A 459 26.30 -11.25 -2.72
C ALA A 459 25.54 -9.93 -2.91
N GLU A 460 25.93 -8.92 -2.14
CA GLU A 460 25.45 -7.56 -2.35
C GLU A 460 26.23 -6.95 -3.52
N CYS A 461 25.52 -6.68 -4.60
CA CYS A 461 26.11 -6.15 -5.82
C CYS A 461 25.61 -4.73 -6.08
N ALA A 462 26.51 -3.83 -6.44
CA ALA A 462 26.20 -2.46 -6.86
C ALA A 462 26.48 -2.29 -8.36
N TYR A 463 25.88 -1.27 -8.97
CA TYR A 463 26.05 -0.99 -10.39
C TYR A 463 27.05 0.15 -10.59
N ASP A 464 28.15 -0.13 -11.28
CA ASP A 464 29.06 0.90 -11.77
C ASP A 464 28.52 1.46 -13.08
N GLN A 465 28.13 2.73 -13.05
CA GLN A 465 27.63 3.41 -14.23
C GLN A 465 28.72 3.68 -15.27
N ALA A 466 29.96 3.98 -14.85
CA ALA A 466 31.03 4.30 -15.79
C ALA A 466 31.42 3.06 -16.61
N ALA A 467 31.49 1.91 -15.95
CA ALA A 467 31.76 0.62 -16.61
C ALA A 467 30.51 -0.04 -17.21
N HIS A 468 29.32 0.49 -16.95
CA HIS A 468 28.02 -0.12 -17.27
C HIS A 468 27.93 -1.59 -16.82
N ARG A 469 28.42 -1.89 -15.61
CA ARG A 469 28.53 -3.26 -15.09
C ARG A 469 28.20 -3.35 -13.61
N TRP A 470 27.58 -4.47 -13.23
CA TRP A 470 27.44 -4.86 -11.83
C TRP A 470 28.78 -5.33 -11.27
N TYR A 471 29.03 -5.08 -9.98
CA TYR A 471 30.17 -5.63 -9.25
C TYR A 471 29.77 -6.08 -7.85
N ILE A 472 30.48 -7.07 -7.31
CA ILE A 472 30.29 -7.57 -5.94
C ILE A 472 30.90 -6.55 -4.98
N GLN A 473 30.05 -5.89 -4.20
CA GLN A 473 30.47 -4.96 -3.15
C GLN A 473 30.90 -5.73 -1.90
N ARG A 474 30.12 -6.74 -1.50
CA ARG A 474 30.45 -7.64 -0.38
C ARG A 474 29.64 -8.94 -0.42
N LEU A 475 30.14 -9.95 0.29
CA LEU A 475 29.39 -11.16 0.61
C LEU A 475 28.49 -10.97 1.83
N ARG A 476 27.35 -11.66 1.85
CA ARG A 476 26.29 -11.55 2.86
C ARG A 476 25.99 -12.90 3.52
N PRO A 477 26.94 -13.48 4.28
CA PRO A 477 26.72 -14.77 4.96
C PRO A 477 25.65 -14.68 6.06
N ASP A 478 25.30 -13.47 6.49
CA ASP A 478 24.21 -13.17 7.43
C ASP A 478 22.82 -13.36 6.84
N LYS A 479 22.69 -13.32 5.51
CA LYS A 479 21.41 -13.41 4.82
C LYS A 479 21.09 -14.85 4.45
N LEU A 480 19.87 -15.26 4.79
CA LEU A 480 19.31 -16.57 4.41
C LEU A 480 18.85 -16.63 2.95
N GLY A 481 18.76 -15.49 2.25
CA GLY A 481 18.28 -15.44 0.86
C GLY A 481 18.51 -14.08 0.18
N ALA A 482 18.23 -14.07 -1.13
CA ALA A 482 18.34 -12.88 -1.98
C ALA A 482 17.26 -11.84 -1.68
N ASN A 483 17.42 -10.63 -2.23
CA ASN A 483 16.35 -9.64 -2.27
C ASN A 483 15.14 -10.13 -3.08
N SER A 484 13.98 -9.55 -2.78
CA SER A 484 12.74 -9.81 -3.53
C SER A 484 12.87 -9.35 -4.98
N ILE A 485 12.20 -10.04 -5.91
CA ILE A 485 12.05 -9.62 -7.32
C ILE A 485 11.61 -8.16 -7.42
N ILE A 486 10.64 -7.75 -6.59
CA ILE A 486 10.10 -6.38 -6.60
C ILE A 486 11.17 -5.38 -6.15
N THR A 487 11.98 -5.73 -5.14
CA THR A 487 13.08 -4.90 -4.67
C THR A 487 14.14 -4.71 -5.75
N ALA A 488 14.50 -5.77 -6.46
CA ALA A 488 15.44 -5.68 -7.58
C ALA A 488 14.92 -4.75 -8.68
N ILE A 489 13.65 -4.92 -9.09
CA ILE A 489 13.04 -4.04 -10.11
C ILE A 489 13.06 -2.58 -9.65
N SER A 490 12.70 -2.28 -8.39
CA SER A 490 12.76 -0.90 -7.89
C SER A 490 14.17 -0.32 -7.85
N VAL A 491 15.20 -1.11 -7.57
CA VAL A 491 16.60 -0.64 -7.67
C VAL A 491 16.98 -0.34 -9.11
N TYR A 492 16.60 -1.20 -10.06
CA TYR A 492 16.79 -0.93 -11.49
C TYR A 492 16.06 0.34 -11.94
N GLU A 493 14.80 0.54 -11.56
CA GLU A 493 14.03 1.77 -11.84
C GLU A 493 14.78 3.01 -11.29
N SER A 494 15.24 2.98 -10.03
CA SER A 494 16.03 4.08 -9.45
C SER A 494 17.35 4.34 -10.17
N LEU A 495 18.05 3.29 -10.62
CA LEU A 495 19.27 3.41 -11.41
C LEU A 495 18.98 4.02 -12.80
N VAL A 496 17.85 3.67 -13.42
CA VAL A 496 17.42 4.22 -14.71
C VAL A 496 17.02 5.69 -14.56
N GLU A 497 16.30 6.08 -13.52
CA GLU A 497 15.98 7.50 -13.30
C GLU A 497 17.20 8.34 -13.00
N ASN A 498 18.18 7.74 -12.31
CA ASN A 498 19.44 8.36 -11.96
C ASN A 498 19.28 9.74 -11.28
N ILE A 499 18.59 9.75 -10.13
CA ILE A 499 18.38 10.98 -9.36
C ILE A 499 19.64 11.26 -8.53
N SER A 500 20.52 12.14 -9.01
CA SER A 500 21.60 12.73 -8.19
C SER A 500 21.02 13.62 -7.09
N LEU A 501 21.80 13.94 -6.06
CA LEU A 501 21.39 14.84 -5.00
C LEU A 501 21.10 16.25 -5.55
N SER A 502 21.89 16.74 -6.49
CA SER A 502 21.64 18.03 -7.14
C SER A 502 20.37 18.03 -7.98
N HIS A 503 20.10 16.94 -8.72
CA HIS A 503 18.85 16.78 -9.47
C HIS A 503 17.65 16.62 -8.53
N LEU A 504 17.81 15.96 -7.37
CA LEU A 504 16.77 15.89 -6.35
C LEU A 504 16.39 17.29 -5.86
N LEU A 505 17.36 18.17 -5.58
CA LEU A 505 17.09 19.54 -5.16
C LEU A 505 16.34 20.35 -6.23
N GLU A 506 16.66 20.14 -7.51
CA GLU A 506 15.93 20.74 -8.64
C GLU A 506 14.48 20.22 -8.71
N LEU A 507 14.28 18.91 -8.54
CA LEU A 507 12.96 18.31 -8.48
C LEU A 507 12.15 18.81 -7.28
N LEU A 508 12.78 19.27 -6.20
CA LEU A 508 12.08 19.80 -5.03
C LEU A 508 11.84 21.32 -5.09
N ASP A 509 12.28 22.01 -6.16
CA ASP A 509 12.26 23.48 -6.29
C ASP A 509 12.94 24.20 -5.11
N VAL A 510 14.03 23.61 -4.59
CA VAL A 510 14.79 24.19 -3.48
C VAL A 510 15.70 25.29 -4.02
N LYS A 511 15.35 26.55 -3.74
CA LYS A 511 16.05 27.75 -4.26
C LYS A 511 17.37 28.10 -3.58
N ALA A 512 17.86 27.27 -2.65
CA ALA A 512 19.09 27.51 -1.92
C ALA A 512 20.33 27.18 -2.78
N VAL A 513 20.87 28.19 -3.47
CA VAL A 513 22.06 28.06 -4.35
C VAL A 513 23.23 27.35 -3.66
N GLY A 514 23.45 27.62 -2.36
CA GLY A 514 24.51 26.96 -1.57
C GLY A 514 24.31 25.45 -1.38
N ALA A 515 23.06 24.98 -1.25
CA ALA A 515 22.75 23.57 -1.06
C ALA A 515 23.07 22.75 -2.32
N LYS A 516 22.81 23.31 -3.51
CA LYS A 516 23.13 22.67 -4.79
C LYS A 516 24.64 22.53 -4.99
N ALA A 517 25.40 23.61 -4.75
CA ALA A 517 26.85 23.58 -4.84
C ALA A 517 27.47 22.55 -3.88
N GLN A 518 26.93 22.44 -2.66
CA GLN A 518 27.36 21.42 -1.70
C GLN A 518 27.04 20.00 -2.18
N ALA A 519 25.84 19.77 -2.72
CA ALA A 519 25.45 18.47 -3.28
C ALA A 519 26.39 18.02 -4.42
N ASP A 520 26.70 18.93 -5.36
CA ASP A 520 27.61 18.65 -6.46
C ASP A 520 29.03 18.35 -5.95
N ALA A 521 29.52 19.10 -4.95
CA ALA A 521 30.83 18.88 -4.36
C ALA A 521 30.94 17.51 -3.66
N LEU A 522 29.91 17.12 -2.90
CA LEU A 522 29.82 15.82 -2.23
C LEU A 522 29.89 14.66 -3.22
N GLU A 523 29.10 14.73 -4.29
CA GLU A 523 29.09 13.67 -5.31
C GLU A 523 30.37 13.65 -6.16
N ALA A 524 30.92 14.81 -6.52
CA ALA A 524 32.15 14.89 -7.30
C ALA A 524 33.33 14.24 -6.55
N THR A 525 33.41 14.48 -5.24
CA THR A 525 34.46 13.90 -4.37
C THR A 525 34.33 12.38 -4.28
N ALA A 526 33.12 11.85 -4.22
CA ALA A 526 32.89 10.41 -4.21
C ALA A 526 33.24 9.75 -5.56
N ARG A 527 32.88 10.38 -6.69
CA ARG A 527 33.13 9.82 -8.03
C ARG A 527 34.62 9.59 -8.32
N THR A 528 35.50 10.47 -7.85
CA THR A 528 36.95 10.33 -8.06
C THR A 528 37.56 9.12 -7.34
N HIS A 529 36.87 8.57 -6.33
CA HIS A 529 37.38 7.48 -5.47
C HIS A 529 36.63 6.15 -5.64
N VAL A 530 35.44 6.17 -6.25
CA VAL A 530 34.62 4.97 -6.50
C VAL A 530 35.04 4.23 -7.80
N GLY A 531 35.83 4.85 -8.68
CA GLY A 531 36.25 4.25 -9.96
C GLY A 531 37.76 4.31 -10.22
N ALA A 532 38.50 3.27 -9.84
CA ALA A 532 39.87 2.99 -10.29
C ALA A 532 39.99 1.54 -10.81
N ALA A 533 38.95 1.03 -11.45
CA ALA A 533 39.10 -0.09 -12.37
C ALA A 533 39.53 0.51 -13.71
N ALA A 534 40.69 0.08 -14.23
CA ALA A 534 41.18 0.48 -15.54
C ALA A 534 40.04 0.44 -16.56
N ALA A 535 39.83 1.54 -17.27
CA ALA A 535 38.93 1.60 -18.40
C ALA A 535 39.29 0.45 -19.35
N CYS A 536 38.55 -0.65 -19.30
CA CYS A 536 38.63 -1.67 -20.32
C CYS A 536 38.05 -1.03 -21.57
N GLU A 537 38.95 -0.63 -22.45
CA GLU A 537 38.66 -0.25 -23.82
C GLU A 537 37.78 -1.32 -24.48
N TRP A 538 36.76 -0.83 -25.20
CA TRP A 538 35.84 -1.56 -26.09
C TRP A 538 34.71 -2.39 -25.44
N LEU A 539 33.57 -1.73 -25.20
CA LEU A 539 32.29 -2.26 -25.66
C LEU A 539 31.83 -1.39 -26.82
N SER A 540 31.69 -1.99 -28.00
CA SER A 540 31.10 -1.32 -29.15
C SER A 540 29.71 -0.82 -28.76
N ASN A 541 29.47 0.49 -28.79
CA ASN A 541 28.14 1.12 -28.74
C ASN A 541 27.25 0.75 -29.94
N ILE A 542 27.56 -0.36 -30.63
CA ILE A 542 26.75 -0.91 -31.71
C ILE A 542 25.57 -1.59 -31.02
N LEU A 543 24.41 -0.93 -31.09
CA LEU A 543 23.14 -1.56 -30.77
C LEU A 543 22.97 -2.80 -31.66
N ASP A 544 22.97 -3.99 -31.04
CA ASP A 544 22.43 -5.17 -31.69
C ASP A 544 20.94 -4.93 -31.92
N ALA A 545 20.55 -4.76 -33.18
CA ALA A 545 19.17 -4.48 -33.57
C ALA A 545 18.21 -5.58 -33.08
N ALA A 546 18.65 -6.85 -33.03
CA ALA A 546 17.84 -7.96 -32.56
C ALA A 546 17.65 -7.95 -31.04
N GLU A 547 18.69 -7.60 -30.27
CA GLU A 547 18.57 -7.40 -28.83
C GLU A 547 17.68 -6.18 -28.51
N ALA A 548 17.92 -5.06 -29.19
CA ALA A 548 17.18 -3.82 -29.02
C ALA A 548 15.68 -4.01 -29.29
N GLU A 549 15.34 -4.73 -30.37
CA GLU A 549 13.96 -5.02 -30.73
C GLU A 549 13.22 -5.87 -29.67
N LYS A 550 13.95 -6.66 -28.90
CA LYS A 550 13.39 -7.48 -27.80
C LYS A 550 13.33 -6.72 -26.48
N CYS A 551 14.32 -5.86 -26.19
CA CYS A 551 14.52 -5.25 -24.88
C CYS A 551 14.04 -3.79 -24.78
N VAL A 552 13.71 -3.13 -25.89
CA VAL A 552 13.22 -1.73 -25.87
C VAL A 552 11.89 -1.57 -25.11
N THR A 553 11.12 -2.65 -24.96
CA THR A 553 9.90 -2.71 -24.15
C THR A 553 9.83 -4.01 -23.36
N ALA A 554 9.23 -3.97 -22.17
CA ALA A 554 8.87 -5.14 -21.39
C ALA A 554 7.41 -5.55 -21.66
N LYS A 555 7.18 -6.86 -21.81
CA LYS A 555 5.82 -7.43 -21.84
C LYS A 555 5.26 -7.54 -20.43
N LEU A 556 4.08 -6.98 -20.20
CA LEU A 556 3.36 -7.00 -18.92
C LEU A 556 1.89 -7.39 -19.15
N ALA A 557 1.26 -8.03 -18.16
CA ALA A 557 -0.15 -8.38 -18.24
C ALA A 557 -1.01 -7.32 -17.54
N LEU A 558 -2.04 -6.81 -18.22
CA LEU A 558 -3.02 -5.91 -17.65
C LEU A 558 -4.09 -6.71 -16.91
N ARG A 559 -4.33 -6.42 -15.63
CA ARG A 559 -5.36 -7.13 -14.85
C ARG A 559 -6.13 -6.18 -13.95
N ALA A 560 -7.44 -6.41 -13.87
CA ALA A 560 -8.29 -5.79 -12.86
C ALA A 560 -8.28 -6.65 -11.60
N ILE A 561 -7.92 -6.07 -10.46
CA ILE A 561 -7.87 -6.73 -9.15
C ILE A 561 -8.90 -6.07 -8.25
N ARG A 562 -9.77 -6.88 -7.62
CA ARG A 562 -10.77 -6.39 -6.67
C ARG A 562 -10.17 -6.35 -5.27
N GLU A 563 -10.20 -5.19 -4.62
CA GLU A 563 -9.86 -5.04 -3.22
C GLU A 563 -10.93 -5.68 -2.32
N SER A 564 -10.57 -5.95 -1.05
CA SER A 564 -11.48 -6.48 -0.04
C SER A 564 -12.74 -5.62 0.16
N ARG A 565 -12.62 -4.31 -0.08
CA ARG A 565 -13.71 -3.31 0.00
C ARG A 565 -14.60 -3.24 -1.25
N GLY A 566 -14.34 -4.05 -2.27
CA GLY A 566 -15.20 -4.16 -3.46
C GLY A 566 -14.83 -3.25 -4.64
N ASN A 567 -13.92 -2.29 -4.44
CA ASN A 567 -13.37 -1.49 -5.55
C ASN A 567 -12.44 -2.34 -6.41
N ALA A 568 -12.50 -2.15 -7.73
CA ALA A 568 -11.55 -2.74 -8.66
C ALA A 568 -10.46 -1.71 -9.00
N GLU A 569 -9.22 -2.16 -9.06
CA GLU A 569 -8.08 -1.37 -9.53
C GLU A 569 -7.35 -2.11 -10.65
N LEU A 570 -6.85 -1.37 -11.66
CA LEU A 570 -6.04 -1.95 -12.73
C LEU A 570 -4.55 -1.94 -12.39
N TYR A 571 -3.90 -3.05 -12.69
CA TYR A 571 -2.47 -3.25 -12.49
C TYR A 571 -1.79 -3.78 -13.76
N LEU A 572 -0.58 -3.28 -14.01
CA LEU A 572 0.44 -4.01 -14.75
C LEU A 572 1.01 -5.09 -13.84
N ASN A 573 0.93 -6.33 -14.29
CA ASN A 573 1.44 -7.50 -13.57
C ASN A 573 2.59 -8.12 -14.35
N ALA A 574 3.55 -8.63 -13.60
CA ALA A 574 4.54 -9.57 -14.08
C ALA A 574 4.30 -10.93 -13.42
N TYR A 575 4.88 -11.97 -14.00
CA TYR A 575 4.83 -13.32 -13.48
C TYR A 575 6.23 -13.82 -13.13
N THR A 576 6.31 -14.68 -12.13
CA THR A 576 7.51 -15.49 -11.95
C THR A 576 7.71 -16.44 -13.13
N ASN A 577 8.95 -16.78 -13.46
CA ASN A 577 9.22 -17.80 -14.47
C ASN A 577 9.09 -19.22 -13.87
N ASN A 578 9.22 -20.25 -14.70
CA ASN A 578 9.05 -21.66 -14.32
C ASN A 578 10.37 -22.32 -13.85
N THR A 579 11.38 -21.55 -13.44
CA THR A 579 12.67 -22.13 -12.99
C THR A 579 12.57 -22.82 -11.64
N ASN A 580 11.58 -22.45 -10.81
CA ASN A 580 11.32 -23.12 -9.55
C ASN A 580 10.50 -24.41 -9.78
N LYS A 581 11.15 -25.56 -9.67
CA LYS A 581 10.55 -26.88 -9.97
C LYS A 581 9.41 -27.29 -9.05
N THR A 582 9.31 -26.71 -7.85
CA THR A 582 8.20 -27.01 -6.92
C THR A 582 6.90 -26.32 -7.32
N VAL A 583 6.97 -25.39 -8.28
CA VAL A 583 5.85 -24.56 -8.71
C VAL A 583 5.52 -24.85 -10.17
N MET A 584 4.37 -25.51 -10.39
CA MET A 584 3.93 -25.92 -11.73
C MET A 584 3.52 -24.74 -12.64
N TYR A 585 3.14 -23.59 -12.07
CA TYR A 585 2.59 -22.45 -12.80
C TYR A 585 3.25 -21.12 -12.42
N PRO A 586 3.52 -20.21 -13.38
CA PRO A 586 3.94 -18.84 -13.11
C PRO A 586 3.06 -18.15 -12.07
N LEU A 587 3.66 -17.48 -11.08
CA LEU A 587 2.92 -16.78 -10.03
C LEU A 587 2.81 -15.29 -10.40
N PRO A 588 1.60 -14.72 -10.53
CA PRO A 588 1.43 -13.30 -10.81
C PRO A 588 1.78 -12.45 -9.59
N PHE A 589 2.33 -11.27 -9.84
CA PHE A 589 2.42 -10.19 -8.86
C PHE A 589 2.18 -8.82 -9.51
N PRO A 590 1.50 -7.91 -8.79
CA PRO A 590 1.29 -6.55 -9.27
C PRO A 590 2.61 -5.79 -9.25
N LEU A 591 2.99 -5.26 -10.41
CA LEU A 591 4.19 -4.43 -10.56
C LEU A 591 3.86 -2.95 -10.36
N ARG A 592 2.86 -2.44 -11.08
CA ARG A 592 2.43 -1.03 -11.03
C ARG A 592 0.93 -0.88 -11.17
N LYS A 593 0.34 0.12 -10.49
CA LYS A 593 -1.04 0.55 -10.74
C LYS A 593 -1.09 1.33 -12.05
N ILE A 594 -2.16 1.17 -12.82
CA ILE A 594 -2.32 1.89 -14.10
C ILE A 594 -2.44 3.40 -13.91
N ARG A 595 -3.03 3.87 -12.80
CA ARG A 595 -3.06 5.30 -12.47
C ARG A 595 -1.67 5.92 -12.25
N ASP A 596 -0.66 5.08 -11.99
CA ASP A 596 0.74 5.48 -11.85
C ASP A 596 1.54 5.17 -13.14
N CYS A 597 0.85 5.11 -14.28
CA CYS A 597 1.42 4.87 -15.61
C CYS A 597 0.96 5.97 -16.59
N ILE A 598 1.68 6.10 -17.70
CA ILE A 598 1.33 6.97 -18.84
C ILE A 598 1.26 6.13 -20.11
N GLY A 599 0.94 6.73 -21.25
CA GLY A 599 1.05 6.09 -22.56
C GLY A 599 -0.24 6.13 -23.37
N LEU A 600 -0.19 5.56 -24.58
CA LEU A 600 -1.31 5.56 -25.53
C LEU A 600 -1.89 6.97 -25.77
N GLY A 601 -1.02 7.99 -25.81
CA GLY A 601 -1.37 9.40 -26.00
C GLY A 601 -2.02 10.09 -24.79
N GLN A 602 -2.05 9.43 -23.63
CA GLN A 602 -2.59 9.97 -22.39
C GLN A 602 -1.45 10.22 -21.41
N HIS A 603 -1.36 11.47 -20.92
CA HIS A 603 -0.36 11.89 -19.95
C HIS A 603 -1.00 12.12 -18.58
N SER A 604 -0.24 11.85 -17.53
CA SER A 604 -0.55 12.27 -16.17
C SER A 604 -0.23 13.76 -15.98
N SER A 605 -0.88 14.64 -16.75
CA SER A 605 -0.78 16.09 -16.51
C SER A 605 -1.87 16.52 -15.54
N VAL A 606 -1.44 17.03 -14.38
CA VAL A 606 -2.24 17.71 -13.36
C VAL A 606 -2.66 19.10 -13.87
N SER A 607 -3.29 19.15 -15.05
CA SER A 607 -3.87 20.37 -15.61
C SER A 607 -5.33 20.10 -15.92
N ASP A 608 -6.22 20.75 -15.16
CA ASP A 608 -7.68 20.64 -15.18
C ASP A 608 -8.36 21.04 -16.51
N ASP A 609 -7.61 21.29 -17.58
CA ASP A 609 -8.10 22.02 -18.76
C ASP A 609 -8.24 21.19 -20.07
N ALA A 610 -8.29 19.85 -20.01
CA ALA A 610 -8.62 19.04 -21.20
C ALA A 610 -9.61 17.89 -20.91
N PRO A 611 -10.64 17.68 -21.75
CA PRO A 611 -11.71 16.71 -21.53
C PRO A 611 -11.31 15.29 -21.99
N VAL A 612 -10.10 14.81 -21.70
CA VAL A 612 -9.64 13.46 -22.11
C VAL A 612 -9.88 12.45 -20.99
N SER A 613 -10.41 11.26 -21.32
CA SER A 613 -10.58 10.15 -20.37
C SER A 613 -9.25 9.72 -19.77
N SER A 614 -9.25 9.22 -18.54
CA SER A 614 -8.01 8.70 -17.94
C SER A 614 -7.57 7.40 -18.61
N LEU A 615 -6.26 7.10 -18.53
CA LEU A 615 -5.67 5.87 -19.08
C LEU A 615 -6.31 4.63 -18.46
N GLU A 616 -6.66 4.75 -17.18
CA GLU A 616 -7.36 3.73 -16.41
C GLU A 616 -8.75 3.43 -16.99
N GLU A 617 -9.56 4.46 -17.30
CA GLU A 617 -10.90 4.29 -17.89
C GLU A 617 -10.84 3.61 -19.25
N ALA A 618 -9.95 4.09 -20.14
CA ALA A 618 -9.81 3.54 -21.48
C ALA A 618 -9.39 2.07 -21.43
N LEU A 619 -8.44 1.72 -20.58
CA LEU A 619 -7.95 0.35 -20.45
C LEU A 619 -8.96 -0.59 -19.78
N TYR A 620 -9.83 -0.10 -18.87
CA TYR A 620 -10.93 -0.93 -18.36
C TYR A 620 -11.88 -1.36 -19.47
N ILE A 621 -12.26 -0.41 -20.33
CA ILE A 621 -13.15 -0.67 -21.47
C ILE A 621 -12.48 -1.66 -22.43
N GLN A 622 -11.21 -1.45 -22.80
CA GLN A 622 -10.50 -2.37 -23.69
C GLN A 622 -10.32 -3.77 -23.07
N LEU A 623 -9.97 -3.86 -21.78
CA LEU A 623 -9.84 -5.14 -21.07
C LEU A 623 -11.15 -5.92 -21.10
N ALA A 624 -12.29 -5.26 -20.82
CA ALA A 624 -13.60 -5.89 -20.87
C ALA A 624 -13.97 -6.33 -22.31
N ASN A 625 -13.70 -5.48 -23.31
CA ASN A 625 -13.92 -5.78 -24.73
C ASN A 625 -13.06 -6.95 -25.24
N ALA A 626 -11.88 -7.15 -24.64
CA ALA A 626 -11.05 -8.33 -24.87
C ALA A 626 -11.62 -9.61 -24.25
N GLY A 627 -12.63 -9.50 -23.39
CA GLY A 627 -13.28 -10.61 -22.71
C GLY A 627 -13.18 -10.56 -21.19
N GLY A 628 -12.51 -9.55 -20.59
CA GLY A 628 -12.37 -9.36 -19.13
C GLY A 628 -11.49 -10.39 -18.43
N CYS A 629 -11.05 -10.13 -17.18
CA CYS A 629 -10.35 -11.13 -16.37
C CYS A 629 -10.20 -10.75 -14.87
N TYR A 630 -10.53 -11.71 -13.99
CA TYR A 630 -10.26 -11.68 -12.54
C TYR A 630 -8.98 -12.43 -12.12
N ALA A 631 -8.63 -13.56 -12.75
CA ALA A 631 -7.54 -14.45 -12.31
C ALA A 631 -6.31 -14.51 -13.24
N TRP A 632 -6.54 -14.59 -14.56
CA TRP A 632 -5.54 -14.75 -15.61
C TRP A 632 -5.89 -13.93 -16.85
N SER A 633 -5.20 -12.81 -17.06
CA SER A 633 -5.48 -11.94 -18.20
C SER A 633 -4.60 -12.35 -19.37
N ASP A 634 -5.17 -12.54 -20.54
CA ASP A 634 -4.47 -12.62 -21.83
C ASP A 634 -4.37 -11.22 -22.50
N TYR A 635 -4.79 -10.16 -21.80
CA TYR A 635 -4.51 -8.79 -22.20
C TYR A 635 -3.07 -8.46 -21.81
N VAL A 636 -2.18 -8.48 -22.80
CA VAL A 636 -0.76 -8.14 -22.62
C VAL A 636 -0.53 -6.75 -23.19
N VAL A 637 0.37 -6.00 -22.57
CA VAL A 637 0.87 -4.73 -23.07
C VAL A 637 2.37 -4.78 -23.19
N ASP A 638 2.90 -4.05 -24.17
CA ASP A 638 4.30 -3.70 -24.21
C ASP A 638 4.44 -2.35 -23.50
N ALA A 639 5.33 -2.26 -22.52
CA ALA A 639 5.57 -1.05 -21.75
C ALA A 639 7.06 -0.72 -21.68
N SER A 640 7.39 0.57 -21.66
CA SER A 640 8.76 1.06 -21.46
C SER A 640 8.82 1.89 -20.19
N TYR A 641 9.90 1.77 -19.42
CA TYR A 641 10.12 2.65 -18.29
C TYR A 641 10.70 3.99 -18.78
N ASP A 642 10.00 5.08 -18.52
CA ASP A 642 10.50 6.42 -18.82
C ASP A 642 11.31 6.94 -17.63
N GLY A 643 12.64 6.88 -17.75
CA GLY A 643 13.56 7.36 -16.73
C GLY A 643 13.53 8.88 -16.51
N ASP A 644 12.95 9.66 -17.42
CA ASP A 644 12.86 11.11 -17.29
C ASP A 644 11.64 11.55 -16.47
N SER A 645 10.51 10.85 -16.59
CA SER A 645 9.30 11.11 -15.81
C SER A 645 9.13 10.21 -14.59
N GLY A 646 9.77 9.03 -14.55
CA GLY A 646 9.59 8.02 -13.50
C GLY A 646 8.28 7.23 -13.62
N TYR A 647 7.68 7.21 -14.81
CA TYR A 647 6.46 6.47 -15.11
C TYR A 647 6.74 5.30 -16.06
N TRP A 648 5.95 4.22 -15.91
CA TRP A 648 5.84 3.22 -16.95
C TRP A 648 4.93 3.76 -18.07
N GLU A 649 5.45 3.83 -19.29
CA GLU A 649 4.70 4.17 -20.49
C GLU A 649 4.16 2.89 -21.13
N ILE A 650 2.85 2.82 -21.33
CA ILE A 650 2.21 1.77 -22.15
C ILE A 650 2.39 2.16 -23.62
N VAL A 651 3.16 1.34 -24.31
CA VAL A 651 3.61 1.59 -25.69
C VAL A 651 2.64 0.96 -26.68
N HIS A 652 2.26 -0.30 -26.45
CA HIS A 652 1.40 -1.05 -27.36
C HIS A 652 0.48 -2.01 -26.58
N VAL A 653 -0.75 -2.20 -27.06
CA VAL A 653 -1.75 -3.10 -26.45
C VAL A 653 -1.97 -4.35 -27.28
N ASN A 654 -1.94 -5.51 -26.63
CA ASN A 654 -2.24 -6.80 -27.24
C ASN A 654 -3.38 -7.52 -26.47
N PRO A 655 -4.66 -7.25 -26.83
CA PRO A 655 -5.82 -7.78 -26.13
C PRO A 655 -5.96 -9.31 -26.10
N ARG A 656 -5.19 -10.03 -26.92
CA ARG A 656 -5.19 -11.51 -27.01
C ARG A 656 -3.77 -12.07 -26.91
N GLY A 657 -2.90 -11.36 -26.19
CA GLY A 657 -1.51 -11.75 -25.98
C GLY A 657 -1.35 -12.98 -25.09
N ASN A 658 -0.14 -13.54 -25.11
CA ASN A 658 0.21 -14.66 -24.25
C ASN A 658 0.82 -14.14 -22.93
N ASN A 659 0.08 -14.22 -21.84
CA ASN A 659 0.56 -13.75 -20.54
C ASN A 659 1.75 -14.54 -19.97
N LYS A 660 2.05 -15.73 -20.50
CA LYS A 660 3.28 -16.47 -20.16
C LYS A 660 4.54 -15.75 -20.61
N ASP A 661 4.40 -14.76 -21.49
CA ASP A 661 5.50 -13.90 -21.92
C ASP A 661 5.67 -12.70 -20.98
N ALA A 662 4.74 -12.42 -20.06
CA ALA A 662 4.81 -11.28 -19.14
C ALA A 662 5.61 -11.62 -17.86
N ILE A 663 6.81 -12.19 -18.02
CA ILE A 663 7.65 -12.62 -16.89
C ILE A 663 8.59 -11.52 -16.42
N PHE A 664 8.98 -11.56 -15.15
CA PHE A 664 9.89 -10.59 -14.55
C PHE A 664 11.28 -10.52 -15.22
N ASP A 665 11.75 -11.60 -15.85
CA ASP A 665 12.99 -11.59 -16.64
C ASP A 665 12.94 -10.49 -17.72
N ASN A 666 11.81 -10.32 -18.41
CA ASN A 666 11.67 -9.32 -19.47
C ASN A 666 11.70 -7.89 -18.92
N VAL A 667 11.23 -7.69 -17.68
CA VAL A 667 11.27 -6.40 -16.99
C VAL A 667 12.70 -6.05 -16.62
N ILE A 668 13.43 -7.01 -16.03
CA ILE A 668 14.84 -6.82 -15.66
C ILE A 668 15.70 -6.63 -16.92
N GLU A 669 15.51 -7.42 -17.97
CA GLU A 669 16.22 -7.27 -19.26
C GLU A 669 15.96 -5.91 -19.89
N HIS A 670 14.71 -5.41 -19.86
CA HIS A 670 14.37 -4.08 -20.35
C HIS A 670 15.06 -2.96 -19.56
N LEU A 671 14.97 -3.00 -18.22
CA LEU A 671 15.58 -1.97 -17.37
C LEU A 671 17.11 -1.99 -17.46
N ASP A 672 17.73 -3.17 -17.47
CA ASP A 672 19.17 -3.32 -17.68
C ASP A 672 19.60 -2.80 -19.06
N TRP A 673 18.79 -3.03 -20.10
CA TRP A 673 19.02 -2.47 -21.42
C TRP A 673 18.93 -0.94 -21.43
N LEU A 674 17.97 -0.34 -20.71
CA LEU A 674 17.87 1.11 -20.55
C LEU A 674 19.10 1.70 -19.82
N LEU A 675 19.67 1.00 -18.82
CA LEU A 675 20.90 1.44 -18.15
C LEU A 675 22.10 1.57 -19.11
N ARG A 676 22.11 0.77 -20.17
CA ARG A 676 23.19 0.74 -21.18
C ARG A 676 22.90 1.65 -22.38
N HIS A 677 21.64 1.75 -22.82
CA HIS A 677 21.32 2.30 -24.15
C HIS A 677 20.31 3.46 -24.16
N ARG A 678 19.76 3.91 -23.03
CA ARG A 678 18.68 4.94 -23.03
C ARG A 678 19.05 6.24 -23.75
N ALA A 679 20.33 6.63 -23.70
CA ALA A 679 20.80 7.90 -24.24
C ALA A 679 21.09 7.85 -25.75
N VAL A 680 20.96 6.67 -26.36
CA VAL A 680 21.28 6.46 -27.78
C VAL A 680 20.06 6.81 -28.64
N PRO A 681 20.17 7.72 -29.64
CA PRO A 681 19.02 8.20 -30.42
C PRO A 681 18.17 7.10 -31.09
N GLU A 682 18.80 6.01 -31.52
CA GLU A 682 18.16 4.86 -32.14
C GLU A 682 17.14 4.17 -31.22
N ALA A 683 17.35 4.20 -29.90
CA ALA A 683 16.42 3.67 -28.91
C ALA A 683 15.07 4.40 -28.94
N ALA A 684 15.10 5.73 -29.02
CA ALA A 684 13.89 6.55 -29.12
C ALA A 684 13.15 6.28 -30.43
N ALA A 685 13.87 6.11 -31.55
CA ALA A 685 13.27 5.77 -32.83
C ALA A 685 12.65 4.36 -32.86
N LEU A 686 13.25 3.37 -32.17
CA LEU A 686 12.66 2.04 -31.98
C LEU A 686 11.37 2.10 -31.16
N LEU A 687 11.41 2.82 -30.03
CA LEU A 687 10.24 3.00 -29.17
C LEU A 687 9.10 3.70 -29.92
N GLN A 688 9.41 4.77 -30.66
CA GLN A 688 8.41 5.49 -31.47
C GLN A 688 7.76 4.62 -32.55
N ARG A 689 8.52 3.68 -33.15
CA ARG A 689 7.97 2.71 -34.12
C ARG A 689 7.03 1.68 -33.48
N ARG A 690 7.20 1.41 -32.19
CA ARG A 690 6.40 0.46 -31.41
C ARG A 690 5.14 1.08 -30.84
N ARG A 691 5.10 2.41 -30.67
CA ARG A 691 3.95 3.12 -30.09
C ARG A 691 2.70 2.88 -30.94
N ASP A 692 1.65 2.40 -30.27
CA ASP A 692 0.32 2.33 -30.84
C ASP A 692 -0.27 3.72 -31.03
N ALA A 693 -1.23 3.80 -31.96
CA ALA A 693 -2.11 4.95 -32.04
C ALA A 693 -2.81 5.17 -30.69
N PRO A 694 -3.00 6.43 -30.27
CA PRO A 694 -3.68 6.72 -29.02
C PRO A 694 -5.03 6.00 -28.90
N LEU A 695 -5.32 5.47 -27.71
CA LEU A 695 -6.65 4.93 -27.43
C LEU A 695 -7.62 6.10 -27.31
N VAL A 696 -8.30 6.39 -28.41
CA VAL A 696 -9.39 7.37 -28.43
C VAL A 696 -10.66 6.66 -27.97
N VAL A 697 -10.97 6.78 -26.68
CA VAL A 697 -12.35 6.61 -26.22
C VAL A 697 -13.04 7.93 -26.49
N SER A 698 -13.94 7.94 -27.47
CA SER A 698 -14.75 9.12 -27.78
C SER A 698 -15.50 9.54 -26.52
N ARG A 699 -15.14 10.70 -25.95
CA ARG A 699 -16.02 11.46 -25.07
C ARG A 699 -16.90 12.29 -25.99
N PRO A 700 -18.14 11.87 -26.28
CA PRO A 700 -19.03 12.68 -27.10
C PRO A 700 -19.15 14.08 -26.49
N THR A 701 -19.34 15.11 -27.32
CA THR A 701 -19.68 16.45 -26.84
C THR A 701 -21.03 16.35 -26.13
N ILE A 702 -20.99 16.11 -24.83
CA ILE A 702 -22.19 15.93 -24.02
C ILE A 702 -22.71 17.30 -23.59
N SER A 703 -24.02 17.48 -23.70
CA SER A 703 -24.68 18.70 -23.24
C SER A 703 -24.43 18.93 -21.74
N GLU A 704 -24.52 20.18 -21.29
CA GLU A 704 -24.36 20.54 -19.87
C GLU A 704 -25.34 19.75 -18.98
N ALA A 705 -26.56 19.52 -19.46
CA ALA A 705 -27.55 18.69 -18.78
C ALA A 705 -27.08 17.24 -18.63
N THR A 706 -26.56 16.62 -19.70
CA THR A 706 -26.00 15.26 -19.65
C THR A 706 -24.82 15.20 -18.67
N GLN A 707 -23.92 16.19 -18.68
CA GLN A 707 -22.79 16.27 -17.75
C GLN A 707 -23.24 16.34 -16.29
N ARG A 708 -24.24 17.19 -15.98
CA ARG A 708 -24.80 17.33 -14.64
C ARG A 708 -25.39 16.01 -14.15
N THR A 709 -26.13 15.30 -15.00
CA THR A 709 -26.69 13.98 -14.69
C THR A 709 -25.61 12.95 -14.40
N SER A 710 -24.57 12.86 -15.23
CA SER A 710 -23.46 11.94 -15.03
C SER A 710 -22.70 12.22 -13.72
N LYS A 711 -22.43 13.50 -13.41
CA LYS A 711 -21.77 13.91 -12.16
C LYS A 711 -22.60 13.54 -10.93
N HIS A 712 -23.90 13.82 -10.94
CA HIS A 712 -24.82 13.48 -9.85
C HIS A 712 -24.81 11.99 -9.52
N TYR A 713 -25.08 11.14 -10.52
CA TYR A 713 -25.13 9.70 -10.28
C TYR A 713 -23.79 9.15 -9.82
N SER A 714 -22.66 9.71 -10.31
CA SER A 714 -21.31 9.37 -9.86
C SER A 714 -21.06 9.71 -8.39
N ALA A 715 -21.52 10.87 -7.91
CA ALA A 715 -21.44 11.25 -6.50
C ALA A 715 -22.26 10.30 -5.61
N VAL A 716 -23.52 10.06 -5.97
CA VAL A 716 -24.42 9.15 -5.27
C VAL A 716 -23.87 7.72 -5.17
N ALA A 717 -23.13 7.24 -6.18
CA ALA A 717 -22.46 5.93 -6.10
C ALA A 717 -21.53 5.83 -4.90
N LYS A 718 -20.69 6.85 -4.74
CA LYS A 718 -19.61 6.87 -3.77
C LYS A 718 -20.21 6.90 -2.36
N GLU A 719 -21.26 7.69 -2.16
CA GLU A 719 -22.01 7.75 -0.91
C GLU A 719 -22.66 6.40 -0.55
N LEU A 720 -23.26 5.74 -1.55
CA LEU A 720 -24.03 4.50 -1.33
C LEU A 720 -23.17 3.22 -1.39
N ALA A 721 -21.86 3.30 -1.59
CA ALA A 721 -21.00 2.12 -1.72
C ALA A 721 -21.02 1.22 -0.48
N ASN A 722 -21.19 1.81 0.72
CA ASN A 722 -21.21 1.12 2.01
C ASN A 722 -22.57 1.17 2.73
N ALA A 723 -23.60 1.78 2.11
CA ALA A 723 -24.91 1.91 2.71
C ALA A 723 -25.78 0.66 2.49
N GLU A 724 -26.65 0.33 3.44
CA GLU A 724 -27.66 -0.69 3.24
C GLU A 724 -28.63 -0.29 2.11
N ARG A 725 -29.04 -1.25 1.28
CA ARG A 725 -29.95 -0.98 0.17
C ARG A 725 -31.37 -0.77 0.69
N SER A 726 -31.97 0.37 0.34
CA SER A 726 -33.38 0.68 0.65
C SER A 726 -34.37 -0.34 0.11
N GLY A 727 -35.57 -0.38 0.71
CA GLY A 727 -36.70 -1.17 0.26
C GLY A 727 -37.08 -0.82 -1.19
N LEU A 728 -37.18 0.47 -1.48
CA LEU A 728 -37.39 1.01 -2.83
C LEU A 728 -36.40 0.46 -3.87
N ARG A 729 -35.09 0.49 -3.60
CA ARG A 729 -34.07 0.00 -4.55
C ARG A 729 -34.14 -1.51 -4.75
N ARG A 730 -34.51 -2.28 -3.72
CA ARG A 730 -34.75 -3.73 -3.83
C ARG A 730 -35.95 -4.02 -4.72
N PHE A 731 -37.06 -3.33 -4.49
CA PHE A 731 -38.28 -3.46 -5.29
C PHE A 731 -38.05 -3.09 -6.77
N ASN A 732 -37.43 -1.93 -7.05
CA ASN A 732 -37.11 -1.53 -8.42
C ASN A 732 -36.22 -2.56 -9.13
N ASN A 733 -35.25 -3.15 -8.42
CA ASN A 733 -34.43 -4.22 -8.98
C ASN A 733 -35.22 -5.50 -9.25
N TRP A 734 -36.19 -5.84 -8.41
CA TRP A 734 -37.07 -7.00 -8.62
C TRP A 734 -37.91 -6.80 -9.90
N VAL A 735 -38.58 -5.65 -10.04
CA VAL A 735 -39.41 -5.33 -11.21
C VAL A 735 -38.59 -5.44 -12.49
N LYS A 736 -37.39 -4.82 -12.52
CA LYS A 736 -36.47 -4.93 -13.65
C LYS A 736 -36.06 -6.37 -13.95
N SER A 737 -35.71 -7.15 -12.93
CA SER A 737 -35.32 -8.57 -13.12
C SER A 737 -36.43 -9.39 -13.77
N VAL A 738 -37.67 -9.22 -13.31
CA VAL A 738 -38.83 -9.93 -13.87
C VAL A 738 -39.11 -9.45 -15.29
N LEU A 739 -39.14 -8.15 -15.55
CA LEU A 739 -39.35 -7.57 -16.89
C LEU A 739 -38.33 -8.11 -17.92
N LEU A 740 -37.04 -8.02 -17.61
CA LEU A 740 -35.99 -8.47 -18.52
C LEU A 740 -36.03 -9.99 -18.76
N THR A 741 -36.31 -10.77 -17.72
CA THR A 741 -36.40 -12.24 -17.81
C THR A 741 -37.62 -12.66 -18.64
N SER A 742 -38.78 -12.04 -18.41
CA SER A 742 -40.02 -12.30 -19.16
C SER A 742 -39.87 -11.95 -20.64
N ALA A 743 -39.29 -10.79 -20.96
CA ALA A 743 -39.05 -10.37 -22.34
C ALA A 743 -38.07 -11.32 -23.06
N ALA A 744 -36.96 -11.70 -22.40
CA ALA A 744 -36.03 -12.67 -22.95
C ALA A 744 -36.67 -14.04 -23.19
N ALA A 745 -37.54 -14.49 -22.29
CA ALA A 745 -38.29 -15.73 -22.44
C ALA A 745 -39.30 -15.65 -23.61
N ALA A 746 -40.01 -14.54 -23.76
CA ALA A 746 -40.94 -14.31 -24.88
C ALA A 746 -40.23 -14.38 -26.23
N ILE A 747 -39.09 -13.69 -26.36
CA ILE A 747 -38.24 -13.72 -27.57
C ILE A 747 -37.82 -15.16 -27.90
N ARG A 748 -37.32 -15.91 -26.91
CA ARG A 748 -36.85 -17.29 -27.10
C ARG A 748 -37.95 -18.24 -27.55
N ARG A 749 -39.19 -18.06 -27.06
CA ARG A 749 -40.36 -18.84 -27.52
C ARG A 749 -40.67 -18.59 -28.99
N VAL A 750 -40.54 -17.34 -29.45
CA VAL A 750 -40.84 -16.96 -30.84
C VAL A 750 -39.76 -17.43 -31.80
N LEU A 751 -38.48 -17.21 -31.48
CA LEU A 751 -37.38 -17.46 -32.40
C LEU A 751 -36.99 -18.95 -32.55
N LYS A 752 -37.49 -19.82 -31.65
CA LYS A 752 -37.18 -21.27 -31.52
C LYS A 752 -35.67 -21.57 -31.31
N PRO A 753 -35.30 -22.65 -30.61
CA PRO A 753 -33.88 -23.04 -30.49
C PRO A 753 -33.27 -23.32 -31.88
N PRO A 754 -32.05 -22.88 -32.19
CA PRO A 754 -30.99 -22.37 -31.29
C PRO A 754 -30.78 -20.84 -31.34
N ALA A 755 -31.84 -20.03 -31.47
CA ALA A 755 -31.71 -18.58 -31.64
C ALA A 755 -30.83 -17.92 -30.55
N LYS A 756 -29.78 -17.22 -31.00
CA LYS A 756 -28.88 -16.44 -30.15
C LYS A 756 -29.60 -15.17 -29.68
N LEU A 757 -29.49 -14.86 -28.40
CA LEU A 757 -30.05 -13.64 -27.81
C LEU A 757 -28.95 -12.57 -27.74
N HIS A 758 -28.90 -11.67 -28.71
CA HIS A 758 -28.06 -10.46 -28.64
C HIS A 758 -28.83 -9.36 -27.93
N VAL A 759 -28.20 -8.78 -26.91
CA VAL A 759 -28.80 -7.79 -26.03
C VAL A 759 -28.05 -6.47 -26.16
N LEU A 760 -28.80 -5.37 -26.17
CA LEU A 760 -28.29 -4.01 -26.06
C LEU A 760 -28.85 -3.38 -24.77
N ASP A 761 -27.97 -2.90 -23.91
CA ASP A 761 -28.29 -2.18 -22.68
C ASP A 761 -27.90 -0.70 -22.86
N LEU A 762 -28.91 0.14 -23.15
CA LEU A 762 -28.76 1.58 -23.36
C LEU A 762 -28.83 2.31 -22.03
N CYS A 763 -27.98 3.33 -21.87
CA CYS A 763 -27.85 4.09 -20.62
C CYS A 763 -27.56 3.15 -19.45
N CYS A 764 -26.60 2.24 -19.65
CA CYS A 764 -26.34 1.13 -18.74
C CYS A 764 -25.81 1.57 -17.36
N GLY A 765 -25.44 2.85 -17.22
CA GLY A 765 -24.76 3.39 -16.07
C GLY A 765 -23.55 2.55 -15.71
N ARG A 766 -23.35 2.33 -14.40
CA ARG A 766 -22.26 1.51 -13.85
C ARG A 766 -22.51 0.00 -13.92
N GLY A 767 -23.34 -0.48 -14.86
CA GLY A 767 -23.62 -1.91 -15.03
C GLY A 767 -24.39 -2.56 -13.87
N GLY A 768 -25.39 -1.85 -13.31
CA GLY A 768 -26.25 -2.39 -12.24
C GLY A 768 -27.07 -3.63 -12.64
N ASP A 769 -27.22 -3.87 -13.94
CA ASP A 769 -28.00 -4.96 -14.51
C ASP A 769 -27.13 -6.14 -14.99
N LEU A 770 -25.80 -6.09 -14.84
CA LEU A 770 -24.87 -7.17 -15.21
C LEU A 770 -25.22 -8.55 -14.61
N LEU A 771 -25.66 -8.59 -13.35
CA LEU A 771 -26.10 -9.84 -12.72
C LEU A 771 -27.41 -10.38 -13.33
N LYS A 772 -28.29 -9.48 -13.77
CA LYS A 772 -29.53 -9.86 -14.48
C LYS A 772 -29.17 -10.45 -15.85
N TRP A 773 -28.22 -9.83 -16.55
CA TRP A 773 -27.69 -10.36 -17.81
C TRP A 773 -26.99 -11.71 -17.63
N GLN A 774 -26.23 -11.92 -16.56
CA GLN A 774 -25.66 -13.23 -16.22
C GLN A 774 -26.72 -14.32 -16.06
N HIS A 775 -27.84 -14.00 -15.38
CA HIS A 775 -28.97 -14.92 -15.23
C HIS A 775 -29.64 -15.22 -16.59
N ILE A 776 -29.85 -14.18 -17.41
CA ILE A 776 -30.48 -14.30 -18.73
C ILE A 776 -29.61 -15.07 -19.73
N ARG A 777 -28.27 -15.01 -19.59
CA ARG A 777 -27.28 -15.63 -20.49
C ARG A 777 -27.43 -15.17 -21.95
N PRO A 778 -27.13 -13.91 -22.25
CA PRO A 778 -27.09 -13.43 -23.63
C PRO A 778 -25.97 -14.13 -24.39
N ALA A 779 -26.16 -14.30 -25.71
CA ALA A 779 -25.11 -14.74 -26.60
C ALA A 779 -24.09 -13.62 -26.90
N PHE A 780 -24.52 -12.36 -26.74
CA PHE A 780 -23.70 -11.16 -26.81
C PHE A 780 -24.42 -10.01 -26.09
N LEU A 781 -23.69 -9.20 -25.34
CA LEU A 781 -24.20 -8.00 -24.66
C LEU A 781 -23.45 -6.76 -25.16
N PHE A 782 -24.16 -5.76 -25.66
CA PHE A 782 -23.61 -4.43 -25.91
C PHE A 782 -24.08 -3.49 -24.81
N MET A 783 -23.16 -2.81 -24.12
CA MET A 783 -23.48 -1.86 -23.06
C MET A 783 -22.94 -0.47 -23.42
N THR A 784 -23.77 0.56 -23.28
CA THR A 784 -23.38 1.93 -23.57
C THR A 784 -24.01 2.93 -22.64
N ASP A 785 -23.27 3.99 -22.36
CA ASP A 785 -23.70 5.14 -21.57
C ASP A 785 -23.00 6.41 -22.10
N ALA A 786 -23.54 7.59 -21.77
CA ALA A 786 -22.96 8.86 -22.16
C ALA A 786 -21.69 9.19 -21.35
N ALA A 787 -21.58 8.66 -20.12
CA ALA A 787 -20.43 8.89 -19.24
C ALA A 787 -19.37 7.79 -19.38
N VAL A 788 -18.13 8.19 -19.72
CA VAL A 788 -17.00 7.24 -19.82
C VAL A 788 -16.72 6.56 -18.49
N GLU A 789 -16.88 7.27 -17.38
CA GLU A 789 -16.65 6.79 -16.02
C GLU A 789 -17.64 5.65 -15.67
N CYS A 790 -18.91 5.79 -16.08
CA CYS A 790 -19.94 4.77 -15.91
C CYS A 790 -19.61 3.50 -16.72
N VAL A 791 -19.25 3.66 -17.99
CA VAL A 791 -18.91 2.54 -18.88
C VAL A 791 -17.65 1.83 -18.39
N ALA A 792 -16.61 2.56 -17.99
CA ALA A 792 -15.38 2.01 -17.43
C ALA A 792 -15.65 1.22 -16.14
N GLU A 793 -16.51 1.73 -15.24
CA GLU A 793 -16.89 0.99 -14.03
C GLU A 793 -17.72 -0.27 -14.35
N ALA A 794 -18.64 -0.21 -15.32
CA ALA A 794 -19.39 -1.38 -15.79
C ALA A 794 -18.43 -2.44 -16.36
N ALA A 795 -17.46 -2.03 -17.18
CA ALA A 795 -16.40 -2.86 -17.72
C ALA A 795 -15.52 -3.48 -16.63
N ALA A 796 -15.19 -2.72 -15.58
CA ALA A 796 -14.45 -3.20 -14.42
C ALA A 796 -15.24 -4.28 -13.64
N ARG A 797 -16.54 -4.06 -13.40
CA ARG A 797 -17.43 -5.02 -12.73
C ARG A 797 -17.58 -6.30 -13.54
N TYR A 798 -17.77 -6.19 -14.85
CA TYR A 798 -17.80 -7.33 -15.77
C TYR A 798 -16.50 -8.14 -15.73
N SER A 799 -15.36 -7.46 -15.67
CA SER A 799 -14.03 -8.08 -15.68
C SER A 799 -13.66 -8.75 -14.35
N THR A 800 -14.23 -8.32 -13.22
CA THR A 800 -13.84 -8.79 -11.88
C THR A 800 -14.88 -9.66 -11.17
N SER A 801 -16.12 -9.71 -11.67
CA SER A 801 -17.20 -10.51 -11.08
C SER A 801 -17.21 -11.94 -11.61
N GLU A 802 -17.39 -12.91 -10.72
CA GLU A 802 -17.39 -14.32 -11.07
C GLU A 802 -18.59 -14.69 -11.97
N GLY A 803 -18.30 -15.32 -13.12
CA GLY A 803 -19.32 -15.81 -14.05
C GLY A 803 -19.94 -14.76 -14.98
N GLN A 804 -19.46 -13.51 -14.98
CA GLN A 804 -19.90 -12.49 -15.95
C GLN A 804 -19.07 -12.55 -17.23
N SER A 805 -17.75 -12.43 -17.09
CA SER A 805 -16.81 -12.50 -18.21
C SER A 805 -16.57 -13.93 -18.70
N VAL A 806 -16.35 -14.09 -20.01
CA VAL A 806 -16.00 -15.37 -20.65
C VAL A 806 -14.69 -15.99 -20.12
N LYS A 807 -13.82 -15.18 -19.53
CA LYS A 807 -12.50 -15.57 -18.98
C LYS A 807 -12.50 -15.63 -17.45
N VAL A 808 -13.63 -15.34 -16.80
CA VAL A 808 -13.81 -15.44 -15.34
C VAL A 808 -14.73 -16.60 -15.00
N THR A 809 -14.22 -17.84 -15.13
CA THR A 809 -15.01 -19.05 -14.89
C THR A 809 -14.31 -20.04 -13.96
N ASN A 810 -14.93 -20.39 -12.83
CA ASN A 810 -14.54 -21.54 -11.99
C ASN A 810 -15.17 -22.86 -12.50
N GLY A 811 -15.09 -23.12 -13.81
CA GLY A 811 -15.55 -24.36 -14.46
C GLY A 811 -17.06 -24.65 -14.42
N LYS A 812 -17.85 -24.05 -13.50
CA LYS A 812 -19.27 -24.36 -13.26
C LYS A 812 -20.26 -23.44 -13.99
N GLN A 813 -19.89 -22.19 -14.29
CA GLN A 813 -20.72 -21.26 -15.06
C GLN A 813 -19.90 -20.63 -16.18
N LYS A 814 -20.44 -20.66 -17.41
CA LYS A 814 -19.88 -19.94 -18.56
C LYS A 814 -20.36 -18.49 -18.49
N GLY A 815 -19.42 -17.53 -18.51
CA GLY A 815 -19.75 -16.13 -18.71
C GLY A 815 -20.28 -15.85 -20.11
N PHE A 816 -20.57 -14.59 -20.41
CA PHE A 816 -21.11 -14.14 -21.70
C PHE A 816 -20.20 -13.09 -22.32
N PRO A 817 -20.04 -13.04 -23.66
CA PRO A 817 -19.24 -12.01 -24.30
C PRO A 817 -19.97 -10.68 -24.23
N ALA A 818 -19.24 -9.61 -23.93
CA ALA A 818 -19.76 -8.25 -23.86
C ALA A 818 -18.88 -7.27 -24.64
N TYR A 819 -19.48 -6.16 -25.06
CA TYR A 819 -18.80 -5.03 -25.64
C TYR A 819 -19.31 -3.73 -25.01
N PHE A 820 -18.38 -2.84 -24.70
CA PHE A 820 -18.58 -1.60 -23.98
C PHE A 820 -18.14 -0.44 -24.88
N ALA A 821 -19.02 0.57 -25.00
CA ALA A 821 -18.78 1.78 -25.78
C ALA A 821 -19.37 2.99 -25.06
N VAL A 822 -18.84 4.19 -25.36
CA VAL A 822 -19.33 5.45 -24.80
C VAL A 822 -20.09 6.20 -25.88
N HIS A 823 -21.40 6.34 -25.68
CA HIS A 823 -22.28 7.09 -26.56
C HIS A 823 -23.43 7.73 -25.78
N ASP A 824 -23.75 8.99 -26.09
CA ASP A 824 -25.02 9.59 -25.70
C ASP A 824 -26.13 9.03 -26.61
N ALA A 825 -27.08 8.31 -26.01
CA ALA A 825 -28.17 7.66 -26.74
C ALA A 825 -29.18 8.66 -27.34
N PHE A 826 -29.19 9.90 -26.86
CA PHE A 826 -30.14 10.95 -27.26
C PHE A 826 -29.48 12.04 -28.13
N ASP A 827 -28.25 11.81 -28.59
CA ASP A 827 -27.50 12.73 -29.45
C ASP A 827 -27.05 12.03 -30.73
N ALA A 828 -27.46 12.56 -31.88
CA ALA A 828 -27.08 12.05 -33.19
C ALA A 828 -25.58 12.16 -33.47
N ALA A 829 -24.89 13.13 -32.86
CA ALA A 829 -23.44 13.30 -33.01
C ALA A 829 -22.64 12.22 -32.27
N SER A 830 -23.27 11.40 -31.41
CA SER A 830 -22.57 10.37 -30.64
C SER A 830 -22.09 9.20 -31.49
N GLY A 831 -22.64 8.99 -32.68
CA GLY A 831 -22.32 7.84 -33.54
C GLY A 831 -22.87 6.49 -33.05
N LEU A 832 -23.77 6.49 -32.05
CA LEU A 832 -24.35 5.27 -31.50
C LEU A 832 -24.98 4.39 -32.59
N ARG A 833 -25.83 4.98 -33.43
CA ARG A 833 -26.59 4.24 -34.44
C ARG A 833 -25.66 3.48 -35.39
N GLU A 834 -24.56 4.10 -35.81
CA GLU A 834 -23.57 3.50 -36.71
C GLU A 834 -22.86 2.32 -36.06
N ASP A 835 -22.50 2.40 -34.76
CA ASP A 835 -21.86 1.29 -34.05
C ASP A 835 -22.85 0.15 -33.76
N LEU A 836 -24.10 0.47 -33.42
CA LEU A 836 -25.17 -0.52 -33.24
C LEU A 836 -25.42 -1.31 -34.53
N LEU A 837 -25.45 -0.65 -35.68
CA LEU A 837 -25.65 -1.31 -36.98
C LEU A 837 -24.49 -2.24 -37.37
N LYS A 838 -23.27 -1.96 -36.91
CA LYS A 838 -22.10 -2.83 -37.14
C LYS A 838 -22.12 -4.11 -36.29
N ARG A 839 -22.84 -4.11 -35.16
CA ARG A 839 -22.77 -5.17 -34.13
C ARG A 839 -24.07 -5.92 -33.93
N GLY A 840 -25.18 -5.33 -34.34
CA GLY A 840 -26.50 -5.94 -34.37
C GLY A 840 -26.65 -7.00 -35.48
N PRO A 841 -27.88 -7.48 -35.72
CA PRO A 841 -29.13 -7.02 -35.10
C PRO A 841 -29.33 -7.59 -33.69
N PHE A 842 -29.93 -6.79 -32.80
CA PHE A 842 -30.26 -7.17 -31.43
C PHE A 842 -31.67 -7.75 -31.34
N GLN A 843 -31.89 -8.71 -30.44
CA GLN A 843 -33.23 -9.25 -30.18
C GLN A 843 -33.89 -8.59 -28.98
N LEU A 844 -33.10 -8.09 -28.03
CA LEU A 844 -33.58 -7.39 -26.85
C LEU A 844 -32.80 -6.08 -26.68
N ILE A 845 -33.52 -4.96 -26.59
CA ILE A 845 -32.96 -3.66 -26.24
C ILE A 845 -33.58 -3.22 -24.91
N SER A 846 -32.75 -2.80 -23.96
CA SER A 846 -33.15 -2.34 -22.63
C SER A 846 -32.76 -0.87 -22.43
N CYS A 847 -33.67 -0.06 -21.88
CA CYS A 847 -33.38 1.29 -21.39
C CYS A 847 -34.10 1.55 -20.06
N GLN A 848 -33.37 1.52 -18.95
CA GLN A 848 -33.96 1.50 -17.60
C GLN A 848 -33.73 2.83 -16.89
N PHE A 849 -34.81 3.53 -16.49
CA PHE A 849 -34.75 4.79 -15.76
C PHE A 849 -33.85 5.86 -16.42
N SER A 850 -33.95 6.04 -17.74
CA SER A 850 -33.12 7.03 -18.44
C SER A 850 -33.82 7.77 -19.58
N MET A 851 -34.89 7.20 -20.13
CA MET A 851 -35.58 7.76 -21.29
C MET A 851 -36.13 9.19 -21.07
N HIS A 852 -36.54 9.51 -19.85
CA HIS A 852 -37.01 10.84 -19.47
C HIS A 852 -35.93 11.93 -19.57
N TYR A 853 -34.64 11.60 -19.49
CA TYR A 853 -33.57 12.59 -19.78
C TYR A 853 -33.50 12.92 -21.28
N GLY A 854 -33.83 11.95 -22.14
CA GLY A 854 -33.91 12.14 -23.59
C GLY A 854 -35.10 12.98 -24.05
N CYS A 855 -36.18 13.04 -23.25
CA CYS A 855 -37.38 13.83 -23.54
C CYS A 855 -37.15 15.36 -23.48
N ARG A 856 -35.91 15.82 -23.25
CA ARG A 856 -35.52 17.23 -23.35
C ARG A 856 -35.82 17.87 -24.71
N SER A 857 -35.75 17.08 -25.78
CA SER A 857 -36.03 17.53 -27.14
C SER A 857 -36.65 16.41 -27.97
N GLU A 858 -37.56 16.80 -28.86
CA GLU A 858 -38.18 15.88 -29.81
C GLU A 858 -37.15 15.28 -30.77
N GLU A 859 -36.20 16.08 -31.25
CA GLU A 859 -35.13 15.66 -32.16
C GLU A 859 -34.27 14.53 -31.57
N GLY A 860 -33.87 14.65 -30.31
CA GLY A 860 -33.10 13.63 -29.60
C GLY A 860 -33.89 12.33 -29.45
N MET A 861 -35.18 12.43 -29.17
CA MET A 861 -36.06 11.26 -29.05
C MET A 861 -36.33 10.59 -30.42
N ARG A 862 -36.49 11.37 -31.49
CA ARG A 862 -36.59 10.86 -32.87
C ARG A 862 -35.34 10.07 -33.26
N TYR A 863 -34.15 10.61 -32.96
CA TYR A 863 -32.89 9.90 -33.17
C TYR A 863 -32.81 8.61 -32.35
N PHE A 864 -33.11 8.68 -31.05
CA PHE A 864 -33.08 7.52 -30.15
C PHE A 864 -34.00 6.38 -30.63
N VAL A 865 -35.27 6.69 -30.92
CA VAL A 865 -36.24 5.70 -31.41
C VAL A 865 -35.77 5.11 -32.75
N LYS A 866 -35.21 5.94 -33.63
CA LYS A 866 -34.65 5.46 -34.90
C LYS A 866 -33.46 4.51 -34.68
N ALA A 867 -32.54 4.82 -33.78
CA ALA A 867 -31.39 3.96 -33.46
C ALA A 867 -31.82 2.61 -32.87
N VAL A 868 -32.80 2.63 -31.95
CA VAL A 868 -33.43 1.42 -31.39
C VAL A 868 -34.09 0.62 -32.51
N ALA A 869 -34.93 1.25 -33.32
CA ALA A 869 -35.74 0.58 -34.33
C ALA A 869 -34.92 0.00 -35.48
N ASP A 870 -33.82 0.66 -35.88
CA ASP A 870 -32.94 0.21 -36.95
C ASP A 870 -32.02 -0.95 -36.51
N SER A 871 -31.71 -1.04 -35.21
CA SER A 871 -30.84 -2.08 -34.64
C SER A 871 -31.61 -3.30 -34.09
N LEU A 872 -32.92 -3.17 -33.86
CA LEU A 872 -33.79 -4.24 -33.37
C LEU A 872 -34.24 -5.18 -34.50
N ALA A 873 -33.98 -6.48 -34.33
CA ALA A 873 -34.44 -7.52 -35.23
C ALA A 873 -35.98 -7.60 -35.27
N PRO A 874 -36.58 -8.11 -36.37
CA PRO A 874 -37.99 -8.47 -36.38
C PRO A 874 -38.35 -9.41 -35.22
N HIS A 875 -39.51 -9.19 -34.58
CA HIS A 875 -39.95 -9.83 -33.33
C HIS A 875 -39.08 -9.54 -32.10
N GLY A 876 -38.04 -8.72 -32.23
CA GLY A 876 -37.27 -8.23 -31.10
C GLY A 876 -38.11 -7.35 -30.18
N ARG A 877 -37.70 -7.25 -28.92
CA ARG A 877 -38.36 -6.46 -27.90
C ARG A 877 -37.51 -5.27 -27.47
N PHE A 878 -38.13 -4.11 -27.35
CA PHE A 878 -37.57 -2.94 -26.70
C PHE A 878 -38.31 -2.73 -25.36
N VAL A 879 -37.58 -2.87 -24.26
CA VAL A 879 -38.11 -2.79 -22.90
C VAL A 879 -37.49 -1.64 -22.13
N GLY A 880 -38.26 -1.05 -21.22
CA GLY A 880 -37.73 0.01 -20.39
C GLY A 880 -38.63 0.39 -19.24
N THR A 881 -38.08 1.26 -18.40
CA THR A 881 -38.79 1.87 -17.27
C THR A 881 -38.59 3.38 -17.33
N THR A 882 -39.64 4.12 -17.04
CA THR A 882 -39.61 5.59 -17.04
C THR A 882 -40.69 6.15 -16.12
N VAL A 883 -40.75 7.48 -16.02
CA VAL A 883 -41.79 8.18 -15.26
C VAL A 883 -43.13 8.17 -16.00
N SER A 884 -44.22 8.25 -15.24
CA SER A 884 -45.58 8.24 -15.73
C SER A 884 -46.11 9.67 -15.89
N ASP A 885 -46.31 10.13 -17.14
CA ASP A 885 -46.95 11.43 -17.41
C ASP A 885 -48.31 11.55 -16.72
N LYS A 886 -49.20 10.55 -16.84
CA LYS A 886 -50.49 10.49 -16.15
C LYS A 886 -50.36 10.74 -14.65
N GLU A 887 -49.42 10.07 -13.98
CA GLU A 887 -49.26 10.22 -12.53
C GLU A 887 -48.69 11.58 -12.16
N LEU A 888 -47.69 12.06 -12.91
CA LEU A 888 -47.11 13.38 -12.71
C LEU A 888 -48.17 14.48 -12.88
N LEU A 889 -48.98 14.40 -13.93
CA LEU A 889 -50.03 15.37 -14.24
C LEU A 889 -51.16 15.32 -13.21
N CYS A 890 -51.60 14.11 -12.83
CA CYS A 890 -52.65 13.93 -11.82
C CYS A 890 -52.23 14.57 -10.48
N ARG A 891 -51.04 14.24 -9.99
CA ARG A 891 -50.52 14.80 -8.74
C ARG A 891 -50.25 16.30 -8.83
N ALA A 892 -49.76 16.80 -9.98
CA ALA A 892 -49.58 18.23 -10.21
C ALA A 892 -50.91 19.00 -10.20
N LYS A 893 -51.98 18.40 -10.73
CA LYS A 893 -53.33 18.97 -10.72
C LYS A 893 -53.92 19.01 -9.31
N GLU A 894 -53.70 17.96 -8.53
CA GLU A 894 -54.23 17.82 -7.17
C GLU A 894 -53.47 18.66 -6.13
N HIS A 895 -52.14 18.71 -6.24
CA HIS A 895 -51.27 19.27 -5.22
C HIS A 895 -50.54 20.56 -5.64
N GLY A 896 -50.62 20.95 -6.92
CA GLY A 896 -49.98 22.12 -7.47
C GLY A 896 -48.58 21.85 -8.06
N ALA A 897 -47.78 22.91 -8.22
CA ALA A 897 -46.48 22.84 -8.90
C ALA A 897 -45.42 22.03 -8.15
N GLU A 898 -45.62 21.75 -6.87
CA GLU A 898 -44.70 20.98 -6.02
C GLU A 898 -45.47 19.95 -5.20
N PHE A 899 -45.01 18.70 -5.23
CA PHE A 899 -45.61 17.60 -4.47
C PHE A 899 -44.58 16.53 -4.14
N GLY A 900 -44.84 15.74 -3.09
CA GLY A 900 -43.91 14.74 -2.62
C GLY A 900 -44.21 14.25 -1.21
N ASN A 901 -43.26 13.51 -0.66
CA ASN A 901 -43.20 13.04 0.71
C ASN A 901 -41.73 12.94 1.18
N ASP A 902 -41.49 12.25 2.29
CA ASP A 902 -40.16 12.01 2.85
C ASP A 902 -39.25 11.13 1.98
N VAL A 903 -39.79 10.45 0.97
CA VAL A 903 -39.04 9.58 0.04
C VAL A 903 -38.84 10.22 -1.33
N TYR A 904 -39.76 11.05 -1.83
CA TYR A 904 -39.61 11.68 -3.14
C TYR A 904 -40.18 13.09 -3.17
N GLY A 905 -39.67 13.93 -4.07
CA GLY A 905 -40.20 15.26 -4.38
C GLY A 905 -40.19 15.52 -5.88
N VAL A 906 -41.20 16.25 -6.36
CA VAL A 906 -41.33 16.73 -7.74
C VAL A 906 -41.70 18.20 -7.69
N ARG A 907 -41.00 19.02 -8.48
CA ARG A 907 -41.25 20.46 -8.59
C ARG A 907 -41.16 20.92 -10.04
N PHE A 908 -42.27 21.43 -10.55
CA PHE A 908 -42.34 22.11 -11.84
C PHE A 908 -41.91 23.57 -11.70
N GLY A 909 -41.10 24.06 -12.64
CA GLY A 909 -40.82 25.49 -12.75
C GLY A 909 -42.08 26.26 -13.17
N ALA A 910 -42.12 27.57 -12.94
CA ALA A 910 -43.30 28.40 -13.23
C ALA A 910 -43.79 28.24 -14.68
N ASP A 911 -42.87 28.32 -15.65
CA ASP A 911 -43.19 28.17 -17.08
C ASP A 911 -43.69 26.77 -17.43
N ALA A 912 -43.04 25.74 -16.87
CA ALA A 912 -43.44 24.35 -17.09
C ALA A 912 -44.82 24.06 -16.50
N PHE A 913 -45.11 24.57 -15.30
CA PHE A 913 -46.41 24.41 -14.67
C PHE A 913 -47.51 25.19 -15.41
N ALA A 914 -47.22 26.40 -15.88
CA ALA A 914 -48.14 27.17 -16.73
C ALA A 914 -48.45 26.42 -18.04
N GLN A 915 -47.45 25.76 -18.64
CA GLN A 915 -47.66 24.89 -19.79
C GLN A 915 -48.61 23.73 -19.46
N LEU A 916 -48.44 23.05 -18.32
CA LEU A 916 -49.36 21.99 -17.88
C LEU A 916 -50.78 22.51 -17.66
N GLN A 917 -50.94 23.70 -17.08
CA GLN A 917 -52.25 24.35 -16.90
C GLN A 917 -52.91 24.68 -18.25
N SER A 918 -52.15 25.17 -19.23
CA SER A 918 -52.65 25.45 -20.57
C SER A 918 -53.11 24.18 -21.31
N ALA A 919 -52.45 23.05 -21.04
CA ALA A 919 -52.83 21.72 -21.51
C ALA A 919 -53.95 21.07 -20.67
N ASN A 920 -54.52 21.78 -19.69
CA ASN A 920 -55.51 21.28 -18.74
C ASN A 920 -55.10 19.98 -18.01
N PHE A 921 -53.79 19.75 -17.86
CA PHE A 921 -53.22 18.51 -17.34
C PHE A 921 -53.69 17.26 -18.11
N GLU A 922 -53.94 17.39 -19.42
CA GLU A 922 -54.30 16.28 -20.29
C GLU A 922 -53.04 15.70 -20.98
N PRO A 923 -52.73 14.39 -20.81
CA PRO A 923 -51.53 13.78 -21.40
C PRO A 923 -51.44 13.88 -22.93
N ALA A 924 -52.59 13.97 -23.62
CA ALA A 924 -52.66 14.04 -25.08
C ALA A 924 -52.14 15.36 -25.66
N GLU A 925 -52.15 16.43 -24.86
CA GLU A 925 -51.74 17.78 -25.26
C GLU A 925 -50.27 18.08 -24.92
N LEU A 926 -49.55 17.10 -24.36
CA LEU A 926 -48.15 17.27 -23.97
C LEU A 926 -47.20 17.20 -25.18
N SER A 927 -46.27 18.15 -25.22
CA SER A 927 -45.10 18.12 -26.12
C SER A 927 -43.84 17.66 -25.37
N PHE A 928 -42.80 17.28 -26.13
CA PHE A 928 -41.48 17.02 -25.55
C PHE A 928 -40.87 18.32 -25.00
N GLY A 929 -39.99 18.20 -24.00
CA GLY A 929 -39.21 19.31 -23.47
C GLY A 929 -39.75 19.97 -22.21
N VAL A 930 -40.79 19.43 -21.56
CA VAL A 930 -41.34 19.98 -20.29
C VAL A 930 -40.48 19.51 -19.09
N PRO A 931 -39.71 20.40 -18.42
CA PRO A 931 -38.82 20.00 -17.34
C PRO A 931 -39.52 19.99 -15.97
N TYR A 932 -39.08 19.11 -15.09
CA TYR A 932 -39.34 19.16 -13.65
C TYR A 932 -38.08 18.80 -12.88
N VAL A 933 -37.96 19.31 -11.65
CA VAL A 933 -36.90 18.91 -10.73
C VAL A 933 -37.42 17.81 -9.82
N THR A 934 -36.63 16.76 -9.60
CA THR A 934 -37.02 15.67 -8.72
C THR A 934 -35.89 15.24 -7.78
N THR A 935 -36.32 14.75 -6.62
CA THR A 935 -35.50 14.09 -5.61
C THR A 935 -36.16 12.76 -5.29
N VAL A 936 -35.39 11.68 -5.23
CA VAL A 936 -35.88 10.33 -4.92
C VAL A 936 -34.87 9.66 -4.00
N GLU A 937 -35.24 9.57 -2.73
CA GLU A 937 -34.44 9.01 -1.65
C GLU A 937 -33.04 9.63 -1.65
N ARG A 938 -31.99 8.80 -1.65
CA ARG A 938 -30.60 9.22 -1.87
C ARG A 938 -30.15 9.02 -3.30
N SER A 939 -30.99 8.40 -4.15
CA SER A 939 -30.61 7.96 -5.49
C SER A 939 -30.63 9.13 -6.49
N VAL A 940 -31.57 10.05 -6.34
CA VAL A 940 -31.76 11.24 -7.17
C VAL A 940 -31.88 12.44 -6.23
N GLN A 941 -31.10 13.50 -6.43
CA GLN A 941 -31.12 14.69 -5.57
C GLN A 941 -31.12 15.94 -6.46
N ASP A 942 -32.23 16.67 -6.46
CA ASP A 942 -32.43 17.92 -7.20
C ASP A 942 -32.02 17.86 -8.68
N MET A 943 -32.44 16.78 -9.34
CA MET A 943 -32.14 16.52 -10.74
C MET A 943 -33.26 17.00 -11.66
N THR A 944 -32.90 17.60 -12.79
CA THR A 944 -33.84 17.93 -13.84
C THR A 944 -34.14 16.69 -14.69
N GLU A 945 -35.41 16.31 -14.71
CA GLU A 945 -35.98 15.32 -15.60
C GLU A 945 -37.02 16.00 -16.51
N TYR A 946 -37.51 15.27 -17.52
CA TYR A 946 -38.51 15.78 -18.43
C TYR A 946 -39.72 14.86 -18.46
N VAL A 947 -40.91 15.47 -18.54
CA VAL A 947 -42.15 14.72 -18.72
C VAL A 947 -42.03 13.90 -20.00
N VAL A 948 -42.46 12.64 -19.94
CA VAL A 948 -42.48 11.74 -21.09
C VAL A 948 -43.87 11.80 -21.72
N PRO A 949 -44.09 12.56 -22.82
CA PRO A 949 -45.38 12.61 -23.49
C PRO A 949 -45.67 11.24 -24.13
N TRP A 950 -46.37 10.37 -23.40
CA TRP A 950 -46.39 8.94 -23.73
C TRP A 950 -47.13 8.64 -25.02
N GLY A 951 -48.24 9.34 -25.27
CA GLY A 951 -48.97 9.24 -26.54
C GLY A 951 -48.07 9.58 -27.73
N ALA A 952 -47.34 10.70 -27.64
CA ALA A 952 -46.40 11.13 -28.67
C ALA A 952 -45.23 10.14 -28.84
N PHE A 953 -44.69 9.61 -27.74
CA PHE A 953 -43.63 8.60 -27.78
C PHE A 953 -44.10 7.28 -28.42
N VAL A 954 -45.29 6.78 -28.07
CA VAL A 954 -45.89 5.58 -28.67
C VAL A 954 -46.14 5.80 -30.17
N ALA A 955 -46.64 6.97 -30.56
CA ALA A 955 -46.84 7.32 -31.97
C ALA A 955 -45.51 7.32 -32.74
N LEU A 956 -44.47 7.94 -32.18
CA LEU A 956 -43.11 7.94 -32.75
C LEU A 956 -42.54 6.52 -32.89
N CYS A 957 -42.72 5.66 -31.89
CA CYS A 957 -42.36 4.25 -31.98
C CYS A 957 -43.12 3.53 -33.11
N ALA A 958 -44.41 3.81 -33.27
CA ALA A 958 -45.24 3.22 -34.32
C ALA A 958 -44.79 3.61 -35.73
N GLU A 959 -44.35 4.86 -35.95
CA GLU A 959 -43.73 5.32 -37.22
C GLU A 959 -42.54 4.41 -37.62
N HIS A 960 -41.82 3.90 -36.61
CA HIS A 960 -40.67 3.02 -36.77
C HIS A 960 -40.99 1.53 -36.61
N ARG A 961 -42.26 1.12 -36.73
CA ARG A 961 -42.74 -0.27 -36.65
C ARG A 961 -42.54 -0.95 -35.29
N LEU A 962 -42.40 -0.17 -34.23
CA LEU A 962 -42.39 -0.64 -32.85
C LEU A 962 -43.82 -0.57 -32.32
N ARG A 963 -44.45 -1.71 -32.08
CA ARG A 963 -45.81 -1.81 -31.55
C ARG A 963 -45.76 -2.01 -30.04
N LEU A 964 -46.45 -1.18 -29.28
CA LEU A 964 -46.60 -1.35 -27.84
C LEU A 964 -47.34 -2.67 -27.55
N VAL A 965 -46.77 -3.51 -26.69
CA VAL A 965 -47.32 -4.82 -26.31
C VAL A 965 -47.47 -5.00 -24.81
N LEU A 966 -46.77 -4.19 -24.01
CA LEU A 966 -46.97 -4.06 -22.56
C LEU A 966 -46.81 -2.59 -22.16
N GLU A 967 -47.76 -2.09 -21.38
CA GLU A 967 -47.68 -0.86 -20.60
C GLU A 967 -48.28 -1.21 -19.24
N ASP A 968 -47.55 -0.95 -18.16
CA ASP A 968 -48.04 -1.24 -16.82
C ASP A 968 -47.43 -0.30 -15.78
N ASP A 969 -48.10 -0.15 -14.64
CA ASP A 969 -47.52 0.46 -13.46
C ASP A 969 -46.75 -0.58 -12.63
N PHE A 970 -45.80 -0.10 -11.84
CA PHE A 970 -44.89 -0.96 -11.11
C PHE A 970 -45.57 -1.82 -10.04
N ILE A 971 -46.61 -1.30 -9.38
CA ILE A 971 -47.30 -1.99 -8.28
C ILE A 971 -48.18 -3.10 -8.87
N HIS A 972 -48.97 -2.76 -9.88
CA HIS A 972 -49.82 -3.72 -10.58
C HIS A 972 -48.99 -4.81 -11.24
N TYR A 973 -47.91 -4.47 -11.94
CA TYR A 973 -47.01 -5.47 -12.54
C TYR A 973 -46.39 -6.38 -11.48
N HIS A 974 -45.99 -5.85 -10.33
CA HIS A 974 -45.49 -6.66 -9.22
C HIS A 974 -46.54 -7.63 -8.71
N ASP A 975 -47.76 -7.16 -8.47
CA ASP A 975 -48.83 -8.01 -7.94
C ASP A 975 -49.23 -9.12 -8.90
N GLN A 976 -49.17 -8.88 -10.21
CA GLN A 976 -49.38 -9.90 -11.23
C GLN A 976 -48.28 -10.96 -11.26
N HIS A 977 -47.03 -10.58 -10.98
CA HIS A 977 -45.87 -11.45 -11.22
C HIS A 977 -45.27 -12.06 -9.95
N LYS A 978 -45.54 -11.53 -8.75
CA LYS A 978 -44.95 -12.00 -7.48
C LYS A 978 -45.15 -13.50 -7.22
N ASP A 979 -46.30 -14.03 -7.67
CA ASP A 979 -46.66 -15.43 -7.45
C ASP A 979 -46.28 -16.38 -8.60
N THR A 980 -45.81 -15.82 -9.72
CA THR A 980 -45.30 -16.60 -10.86
C THR A 980 -43.98 -17.28 -10.52
N GLU A 981 -43.63 -18.34 -11.24
CA GLU A 981 -42.33 -19.02 -11.05
C GLU A 981 -41.15 -18.05 -11.21
N ALA A 982 -41.21 -17.15 -12.19
CA ALA A 982 -40.19 -16.14 -12.41
C ALA A 982 -40.09 -15.14 -11.24
N GLY A 983 -41.24 -14.66 -10.73
CA GLY A 983 -41.28 -13.74 -9.59
C GLY A 983 -40.76 -14.37 -8.30
N LYS A 984 -41.15 -15.62 -8.01
CA LYS A 984 -40.68 -16.39 -6.85
C LYS A 984 -39.18 -16.69 -6.93
N ALA A 985 -38.68 -17.04 -8.11
CA ALA A 985 -37.25 -17.27 -8.33
C ALA A 985 -36.41 -16.01 -8.05
N MET A 986 -36.87 -14.85 -8.55
CA MET A 986 -36.19 -13.57 -8.29
C MET A 986 -36.28 -13.14 -6.82
N ALA A 987 -37.41 -13.38 -6.16
CA ALA A 987 -37.56 -13.12 -4.72
C ALA A 987 -36.60 -14.01 -3.90
N LEU A 988 -36.44 -15.29 -4.26
CA LEU A 988 -35.51 -16.21 -3.60
C LEU A 988 -34.04 -15.81 -3.78
N GLU A 989 -33.66 -15.34 -4.97
CA GLU A 989 -32.31 -14.81 -5.22
C GLU A 989 -32.03 -13.53 -4.39
N GLN A 990 -33.03 -12.67 -4.19
CA GLN A 990 -32.93 -11.49 -3.32
C GLN A 990 -32.90 -11.84 -1.82
N ARG A 991 -33.50 -12.98 -1.42
CA ARG A 991 -33.58 -13.52 -0.04
C ARG A 991 -32.29 -14.18 0.49
N ARG A 992 -31.19 -14.20 -0.29
CA ARG A 992 -29.90 -14.81 0.12
C ARG A 992 -29.05 -13.96 1.08
N LYS A 993 -29.53 -12.80 1.56
CA LYS A 993 -28.88 -12.02 2.63
C LYS A 993 -29.77 -12.01 3.87
N ARG A 994 -29.24 -12.55 4.98
CA ARG A 994 -29.88 -12.57 6.31
C ARG A 994 -29.57 -11.27 7.04
N ASP A 995 -30.47 -10.85 7.94
CA ASP A 995 -30.17 -9.81 8.92
C ASP A 995 -29.22 -10.33 10.03
N HIS A 996 -28.86 -9.46 10.97
CA HIS A 996 -27.98 -9.82 12.10
C HIS A 996 -28.58 -10.87 13.05
N ASN A 997 -29.90 -11.11 13.01
CA ASN A 997 -30.60 -12.02 13.89
C ASN A 997 -30.96 -13.37 13.22
N GLY A 998 -30.73 -13.51 11.92
CA GLY A 998 -31.02 -14.73 11.16
C GLY A 998 -32.47 -14.86 10.70
N ASP A 999 -33.28 -13.82 10.85
CA ASP A 999 -34.70 -13.81 10.50
C ASP A 999 -34.95 -13.32 9.06
N PHE A 1000 -36.10 -13.72 8.51
CA PHE A 1000 -36.52 -13.39 7.15
C PHE A 1000 -37.28 -12.06 7.14
N VAL A 1001 -36.74 -11.03 6.48
CA VAL A 1001 -37.45 -9.76 6.25
C VAL A 1001 -38.31 -9.86 4.99
N ASP A 1002 -39.63 -9.88 5.14
CA ASP A 1002 -40.54 -9.67 4.00
C ASP A 1002 -40.51 -8.19 3.63
N SER A 1003 -40.03 -7.85 2.43
CA SER A 1003 -39.81 -6.47 2.02
C SER A 1003 -41.13 -5.81 1.62
N THR A 1004 -41.93 -5.42 2.61
CA THR A 1004 -43.10 -4.57 2.37
C THR A 1004 -42.64 -3.11 2.24
N LEU A 1005 -42.96 -2.49 1.10
CA LEU A 1005 -42.71 -1.05 0.89
C LEU A 1005 -43.50 -0.25 1.94
N SER A 1006 -42.95 0.86 2.41
CA SER A 1006 -43.72 1.82 3.22
C SER A 1006 -44.79 2.53 2.37
N PRO A 1007 -45.81 3.19 2.97
CA PRO A 1007 -46.74 4.02 2.21
C PRO A 1007 -46.03 5.10 1.38
N SER A 1008 -44.99 5.73 1.94
CA SER A 1008 -44.20 6.75 1.24
C SER A 1008 -43.41 6.17 0.07
N GLU A 1009 -42.78 5.00 0.25
CA GLU A 1009 -42.09 4.28 -0.83
C GLU A 1009 -43.06 3.80 -1.91
N ARG A 1010 -44.27 3.31 -1.54
CA ARG A 1010 -45.31 2.95 -2.51
C ARG A 1010 -45.75 4.15 -3.35
N ALA A 1011 -45.93 5.32 -2.72
CA ALA A 1011 -46.27 6.54 -3.44
C ALA A 1011 -45.15 6.95 -4.42
N ALA A 1012 -43.88 6.79 -4.03
CA ALA A 1012 -42.74 7.04 -4.91
C ALA A 1012 -42.70 6.05 -6.09
N VAL A 1013 -42.93 4.75 -5.83
CA VAL A 1013 -43.00 3.70 -6.88
C VAL A 1013 -44.12 3.99 -7.89
N GLY A 1014 -45.26 4.51 -7.42
CA GLY A 1014 -46.40 4.85 -8.26
C GLY A 1014 -46.11 5.89 -9.36
N LEU A 1015 -45.01 6.65 -9.24
CA LEU A 1015 -44.58 7.57 -10.31
C LEU A 1015 -44.04 6.85 -11.55
N TYR A 1016 -43.68 5.57 -11.45
CA TYR A 1016 -43.00 4.86 -12.52
C TYR A 1016 -43.94 3.96 -13.31
N ARG A 1017 -43.64 3.86 -14.59
CA ARG A 1017 -44.23 2.90 -15.53
C ARG A 1017 -43.16 2.04 -16.17
N LEU A 1018 -43.56 0.87 -16.62
CA LEU A 1018 -42.75 -0.01 -17.45
C LEU A 1018 -43.43 -0.26 -18.79
N PHE A 1019 -42.63 -0.64 -19.78
CA PHE A 1019 -43.14 -0.89 -21.12
C PHE A 1019 -42.36 -1.97 -21.86
N GLU A 1020 -43.03 -2.52 -22.87
CA GLU A 1020 -42.43 -3.39 -23.89
C GLU A 1020 -43.03 -3.06 -25.26
N PHE A 1021 -42.17 -2.83 -26.25
CA PHE A 1021 -42.52 -2.74 -27.66
C PHE A 1021 -41.99 -3.96 -28.42
N GLU A 1022 -42.73 -4.41 -29.42
CA GLU A 1022 -42.32 -5.47 -30.35
C GLU A 1022 -42.07 -4.89 -31.75
N LYS A 1023 -40.94 -5.24 -32.37
CA LYS A 1023 -40.67 -4.88 -33.77
C LYS A 1023 -41.50 -5.74 -34.72
N THR A 1024 -42.39 -5.10 -35.46
CA THR A 1024 -43.23 -5.79 -36.46
C THR A 1024 -42.49 -6.05 -37.78
N VAL A 1025 -42.87 -7.13 -38.47
CA VAL A 1025 -42.29 -7.52 -39.77
C VAL A 1025 -42.85 -6.62 -40.88
N ALA A 1026 -42.01 -6.24 -41.85
CA ALA A 1026 -42.48 -5.59 -43.06
C ALA A 1026 -43.42 -6.54 -43.83
N LYS A 1027 -44.65 -6.11 -44.16
CA LYS A 1027 -45.43 -6.81 -45.19
C LYS A 1027 -44.61 -6.78 -46.48
N GLN A 1028 -44.15 -7.93 -46.97
CA GLN A 1028 -43.64 -8.04 -48.34
C GLN A 1028 -44.73 -7.52 -49.26
N ARG A 1029 -44.49 -6.39 -49.94
CA ARG A 1029 -45.28 -6.04 -51.11
C ARG A 1029 -45.01 -7.15 -52.12
N ARG A 1030 -45.95 -8.08 -52.27
CA ARG A 1030 -46.01 -8.97 -53.44
C ARG A 1030 -46.05 -8.04 -54.65
N CYS A 1031 -44.95 -7.96 -55.39
CA CYS A 1031 -44.98 -7.48 -56.77
C CYS A 1031 -45.60 -8.56 -57.65
#